data_AF-A0A954WUE3-F1
#
_entry.id   AF-A0A954WUE3-F1
#
_cell.length_a   1.000
_cell.length_b   1.000
_cell.length_c   1.000
_cell.angle_alpha   90.00
_cell.angle_beta   90.00
_cell.angle_gamma   90.00
#
_symmetry.space_group_name_H-M   'P 1'
#
loop_
_entity.id
_entity.type
_entity.pdbx_description
1 polymer ?
#
loop_
_entity_poly.entity_id
_entity_poly.type
_entity_poly.pdbx_seq_one_letter_code
_entity_poly.pdbx_strand_id
1 'polypeptide(L)'
;MTPHSIALTLAIFVILTLPRYGVAQTAKRPAAKVLLIGKEPDHPYGSHMYLHTSRVLAKCLENRDDVETVVSNGWPKNETQLDGVKTIVLYSSPGAEFLLDGPGAGELDELMHKGVGLVTIHWASSVYEMNLDRLGDRWGNYLGGFWVSNYGLSTDKSVLKQLDAEHPICRGWKEYDLHDEFYLKPVMRGAKPLLRVTTKGEDVIVGWAHERPGGGRAYGTTLGHYYRNFQIESFRKTIVNAILWTAHLDVPKNGADVTLDEQDLKLPPEPPKVPTNLRDDNLVAWCIVPFDGKKRGPAERAAMIKRLGLRRVAYDWRDEHVPTFEEEILQYKKHGIEYFAFWDVHEDAFKLFEKHKLRPQIWKMLGDPPGAAQEERVKAAAESLLPLVERTRRLGSKLGIYNHGGWSGEPENMISVCKYLREQHDAKHVGIVYNQHHGHQHVDGFANTLEKMGAYLFCLNLNGMTRGGEQNGQKILPIGSGELDVQLLKTIRDSKYDGPIGIIGHTQDDVEQRLQDNLDGLHWILPQLQGETPGAKPQLRTYKSTENRHSSTDLNAEQTKRIAQLIDAAGENGNAHRGLVAFASAKTACLSCHQIGEHGGTIGPPLTSIGKDRKHADIVESVLWPQHRVDPAYVAQMVIDDSGKTHRGYLVRQNDRELVLRDPAQPDSVLTFSQDNIDDHQEIGTLMPANVAGGMTDAELDHLLKFLFSLGTENQIASSVMSSLLEHAQAHVHGPAEFPLDRKPLQPEHWPNWNHQVNRNRIYDFYAKQADYFRKQSQV
;
A
#
# COMPACT_ATOMS: atom_id res chain seq x y z
N MET A 1 19.07 -102.71 -13.94
CA MET A 1 20.44 -102.28 -13.59
C MET A 1 20.74 -101.13 -14.52
N THR A 2 21.09 -99.91 -14.15
CA THR A 2 21.76 -99.34 -12.98
C THR A 2 21.74 -97.81 -13.20
N PRO A 3 22.06 -97.00 -12.17
CA PRO A 3 21.43 -95.69 -11.98
C PRO A 3 22.42 -94.55 -11.60
N HIS A 4 21.88 -93.39 -11.16
CA HIS A 4 22.51 -92.31 -10.36
C HIS A 4 23.59 -91.44 -11.10
N SER A 5 23.75 -90.13 -10.93
CA SER A 5 23.18 -89.11 -10.03
C SER A 5 23.89 -87.75 -10.27
N ILE A 6 23.21 -86.63 -9.92
CA ILE A 6 23.74 -85.34 -9.39
C ILE A 6 24.37 -84.38 -10.44
N ALA A 7 24.10 -83.06 -10.52
CA ALA A 7 23.68 -82.02 -9.56
C ALA A 7 22.95 -80.86 -10.31
N LEU A 8 21.85 -80.29 -9.77
CA LEU A 8 21.77 -79.00 -9.03
C LEU A 8 22.06 -77.76 -9.93
N THR A 9 21.23 -76.70 -10.08
CA THR A 9 20.38 -75.93 -9.14
C THR A 9 19.59 -74.89 -9.97
N LEU A 10 18.23 -74.83 -9.94
CA LEU A 10 17.37 -73.79 -9.31
C LEU A 10 17.79 -72.30 -9.52
N ALA A 11 16.97 -71.31 -9.88
CA ALA A 11 15.50 -71.15 -9.90
C ALA A 11 15.10 -69.85 -10.68
N ILE A 12 14.03 -69.84 -11.52
CA ILE A 12 12.66 -69.27 -11.28
C ILE A 12 12.58 -67.73 -11.48
N PHE A 13 11.62 -67.08 -12.16
CA PHE A 13 10.47 -67.36 -13.04
C PHE A 13 10.16 -66.01 -13.74
N VAL A 14 9.93 -65.96 -15.05
CA VAL A 14 9.23 -64.83 -15.70
C VAL A 14 7.90 -65.36 -16.21
N ILE A 15 6.83 -64.95 -15.56
CA ILE A 15 5.45 -65.24 -15.95
C ILE A 15 5.13 -64.40 -17.19
N LEU A 16 4.93 -65.05 -18.33
CA LEU A 16 4.34 -64.47 -19.53
C LEU A 16 2.82 -64.37 -19.36
N THR A 17 2.32 -63.20 -18.97
CA THR A 17 0.89 -62.86 -19.04
C THR A 17 0.56 -62.33 -20.45
N LEU A 18 -0.25 -63.10 -21.19
CA LEU A 18 -0.88 -62.64 -22.43
C LEU A 18 -1.90 -61.54 -22.11
N PRO A 19 -1.94 -60.41 -22.86
CA PRO A 19 -2.96 -59.40 -22.64
C PRO A 19 -4.30 -59.91 -23.17
N ARG A 20 -5.29 -59.99 -22.27
CA ARG A 20 -6.71 -60.06 -22.64
C ARG A 20 -7.07 -58.76 -23.35
N TYR A 21 -7.51 -58.84 -24.60
CA TYR A 21 -8.21 -57.76 -25.27
C TYR A 21 -9.49 -57.45 -24.51
N GLY A 22 -9.44 -56.41 -23.67
CA GLY A 22 -10.61 -55.79 -23.08
C GLY A 22 -11.34 -55.02 -24.17
N VAL A 23 -12.65 -55.27 -24.31
CA VAL A 23 -13.55 -54.39 -25.05
C VAL A 23 -13.45 -53.01 -24.40
N ALA A 24 -12.96 -52.02 -25.14
CA ALA A 24 -12.96 -50.63 -24.71
C ALA A 24 -14.42 -50.18 -24.54
N GLN A 25 -14.85 -50.04 -23.29
CA GLN A 25 -16.13 -49.45 -22.95
C GLN A 25 -16.07 -47.98 -23.36
N THR A 26 -16.77 -47.61 -24.44
CA THR A 26 -16.89 -46.21 -24.85
C THR A 26 -17.53 -45.43 -23.71
N ALA A 27 -16.77 -44.54 -23.07
CA ALA A 27 -17.32 -43.60 -22.09
C ALA A 27 -18.46 -42.81 -22.76
N LYS A 28 -19.69 -43.00 -22.25
CA LYS A 28 -20.89 -42.35 -22.75
C LYS A 28 -20.72 -40.84 -22.51
N ARG A 29 -20.65 -40.02 -23.56
CA ARG A 29 -20.60 -38.56 -23.39
C ARG A 29 -21.87 -38.11 -22.66
N PRO A 30 -21.77 -37.20 -21.67
CA PRO A 30 -22.93 -36.69 -20.95
C PRO A 30 -23.92 -36.04 -21.91
N ALA A 31 -25.22 -36.19 -21.62
CA ALA A 31 -26.31 -35.78 -22.50
C ALA A 31 -26.55 -34.26 -22.49
N ALA A 32 -26.18 -33.58 -21.40
CA ALA A 32 -26.33 -32.14 -21.26
C ALA A 32 -25.17 -31.51 -20.50
N LYS A 33 -24.65 -30.40 -21.01
CA LYS A 33 -23.66 -29.56 -20.33
C LYS A 33 -24.35 -28.37 -19.67
N VAL A 34 -24.08 -28.14 -18.39
CA VAL A 34 -24.65 -27.06 -17.58
C VAL A 34 -23.54 -26.06 -17.26
N LEU A 35 -23.73 -24.80 -17.62
CA LEU A 35 -22.80 -23.72 -17.29
C LEU A 35 -23.29 -22.95 -16.07
N LEU A 36 -22.54 -22.99 -14.96
CA LEU A 36 -22.83 -22.24 -13.75
C LEU A 36 -21.89 -21.05 -13.64
N ILE A 37 -22.44 -19.84 -13.67
CA ILE A 37 -21.71 -18.58 -13.64
C ILE A 37 -21.92 -17.92 -12.28
N GLY A 38 -20.83 -17.75 -11.55
CA GLY A 38 -20.77 -17.01 -10.30
C GLY A 38 -19.71 -15.92 -10.33
N LYS A 39 -19.57 -15.20 -9.22
CA LYS A 39 -18.47 -14.25 -8.97
C LYS A 39 -17.91 -14.41 -7.56
N GLU A 40 -16.85 -13.67 -7.24
CA GLU A 40 -16.39 -13.58 -5.85
C GLU A 40 -17.46 -12.90 -4.97
N PRO A 41 -17.54 -13.25 -3.67
CA PRO A 41 -18.50 -12.65 -2.74
C PRO A 41 -18.37 -11.12 -2.69
N ASP A 42 -19.51 -10.44 -2.61
CA ASP A 42 -19.61 -8.98 -2.50
C ASP A 42 -20.46 -8.51 -1.30
N HIS A 43 -20.88 -9.45 -0.45
CA HIS A 43 -21.68 -9.22 0.76
C HIS A 43 -21.00 -9.86 1.98
N PRO A 44 -21.48 -9.57 3.21
CA PRO A 44 -20.99 -10.21 4.41
C PRO A 44 -20.94 -11.74 4.28
N TYR A 45 -19.89 -12.33 4.84
CA TYR A 45 -19.65 -13.77 4.77
C TYR A 45 -20.90 -14.58 5.17
N GLY A 46 -21.17 -15.63 4.39
CA GLY A 46 -22.41 -16.42 4.51
C GLY A 46 -23.59 -15.86 3.70
N SER A 47 -23.43 -14.70 3.06
CA SER A 47 -24.37 -14.12 2.08
C SER A 47 -23.66 -14.00 0.73
N HIS A 48 -24.40 -14.16 -0.38
CA HIS A 48 -23.87 -14.06 -1.75
C HIS A 48 -22.59 -14.89 -1.99
N MET A 49 -22.61 -16.14 -1.52
CA MET A 49 -21.49 -17.09 -1.71
C MET A 49 -21.48 -17.67 -3.14
N TYR A 50 -21.55 -16.82 -4.17
CA TYR A 50 -21.91 -17.17 -5.54
C TYR A 50 -21.14 -18.36 -6.14
N LEU A 51 -19.81 -18.29 -6.17
CA LEU A 51 -18.97 -19.36 -6.72
C LEU A 51 -19.02 -20.64 -5.89
N HIS A 52 -19.01 -20.49 -4.56
CA HIS A 52 -19.12 -21.65 -3.66
C HIS A 52 -20.46 -22.36 -3.85
N THR A 53 -21.57 -21.62 -3.85
CA THR A 53 -22.91 -22.13 -4.14
C THR A 53 -22.99 -22.76 -5.53
N SER A 54 -22.35 -22.16 -6.55
CA SER A 54 -22.31 -22.75 -7.90
C SER A 54 -21.61 -24.10 -7.90
N ARG A 55 -20.54 -24.28 -7.13
CA ARG A 55 -19.88 -25.59 -6.95
C ARG A 55 -20.77 -26.60 -6.20
N VAL A 56 -21.50 -26.16 -5.19
CA VAL A 56 -22.47 -27.01 -4.47
C VAL A 56 -23.57 -27.51 -5.40
N LEU A 57 -24.15 -26.62 -6.22
CA LEU A 57 -25.16 -27.01 -7.21
C LEU A 57 -24.58 -27.92 -8.29
N ALA A 58 -23.35 -27.65 -8.75
CA ALA A 58 -22.64 -28.54 -9.66
C ALA A 58 -22.47 -29.94 -9.07
N LYS A 59 -22.10 -30.04 -7.80
CA LYS A 59 -21.96 -31.31 -7.08
C LYS A 59 -23.28 -32.08 -6.98
N CYS A 60 -24.41 -31.40 -6.75
CA CYS A 60 -25.72 -32.06 -6.82
C CYS A 60 -26.03 -32.62 -8.22
N LEU A 61 -25.66 -31.90 -9.28
CA LEU A 61 -25.89 -32.35 -10.66
C LEU A 61 -25.01 -33.55 -11.04
N GLU A 62 -23.81 -33.65 -10.47
CA GLU A 62 -22.89 -34.78 -10.64
C GLU A 62 -23.42 -36.11 -10.08
N ASN A 63 -24.51 -36.11 -9.31
CA ASN A 63 -25.23 -37.34 -8.93
C ASN A 63 -25.88 -38.04 -10.14
N ARG A 64 -25.76 -37.47 -11.34
CA ARG A 64 -26.24 -38.05 -12.60
C ARG A 64 -25.11 -38.19 -13.62
N ASP A 65 -25.06 -39.36 -14.25
CA ASP A 65 -24.07 -39.66 -15.29
C ASP A 65 -24.35 -38.95 -16.63
N ASP A 66 -25.54 -38.36 -16.80
CA ASP A 66 -25.97 -37.69 -18.03
C ASP A 66 -25.81 -36.16 -18.01
N VAL A 67 -25.21 -35.60 -16.95
CA VAL A 67 -24.96 -34.16 -16.79
C VAL A 67 -23.46 -33.87 -16.64
N GLU A 68 -22.95 -32.94 -17.44
CA GLU A 68 -21.64 -32.31 -17.26
C GLU A 68 -21.82 -30.91 -16.70
N THR A 69 -20.96 -30.51 -15.76
CA THR A 69 -21.01 -29.16 -15.16
C THR A 69 -19.75 -28.38 -15.45
N VAL A 70 -19.90 -27.08 -15.71
CA VAL A 70 -18.81 -26.13 -15.82
C VAL A 70 -19.10 -24.98 -14.87
N VAL A 71 -18.22 -24.75 -13.90
CA VAL A 71 -18.32 -23.59 -12.99
C VAL A 71 -17.35 -22.51 -13.45
N SER A 72 -17.87 -21.31 -13.71
CA SER A 72 -17.10 -20.16 -14.19
C SER A 72 -17.18 -18.97 -13.23
N ASN A 73 -16.04 -18.30 -13.01
CA ASN A 73 -15.97 -16.99 -12.38
C ASN A 73 -16.13 -15.91 -13.46
N GLY A 74 -17.34 -15.33 -13.54
CA GLY A 74 -17.75 -14.47 -14.64
C GLY A 74 -18.03 -15.24 -15.93
N TRP A 75 -18.28 -14.52 -17.02
CA TRP A 75 -18.50 -15.14 -18.33
C TRP A 75 -17.25 -15.91 -18.80
N PRO A 76 -17.39 -17.14 -19.33
CA PRO A 76 -16.26 -17.92 -19.81
C PRO A 76 -15.41 -17.17 -20.83
N LYS A 77 -14.08 -17.15 -20.63
CA LYS A 77 -13.14 -16.52 -21.59
C LYS A 77 -12.81 -17.43 -22.77
N ASN A 78 -13.07 -18.72 -22.64
CA ASN A 78 -12.82 -19.71 -23.68
C ASN A 78 -14.15 -20.15 -24.28
N GLU A 79 -14.39 -19.81 -25.54
CA GLU A 79 -15.64 -20.11 -26.26
C GLU A 79 -15.97 -21.60 -26.29
N THR A 80 -14.97 -22.50 -26.25
CA THR A 80 -15.23 -23.95 -26.22
C THR A 80 -15.94 -24.42 -24.94
N GLN A 81 -15.96 -23.58 -23.90
CA GLN A 81 -16.74 -23.85 -22.70
C GLN A 81 -18.26 -23.69 -22.94
N LEU A 82 -18.66 -22.94 -23.97
CA LEU A 82 -20.05 -22.75 -24.38
C LEU A 82 -20.56 -23.88 -25.28
N ASP A 83 -19.65 -24.64 -25.90
CA ASP A 83 -20.00 -25.75 -26.78
C ASP A 83 -20.83 -26.81 -26.04
N GLY A 84 -22.00 -27.12 -26.60
CA GLY A 84 -22.92 -28.13 -26.08
C GLY A 84 -23.70 -27.74 -24.83
N VAL A 85 -23.59 -26.49 -24.35
CA VAL A 85 -24.35 -26.01 -23.18
C VAL A 85 -25.86 -26.09 -23.46
N LYS A 86 -26.60 -26.70 -22.53
CA LYS A 86 -28.06 -26.86 -22.58
C LYS A 86 -28.79 -25.93 -21.64
N THR A 87 -28.15 -25.47 -20.57
CA THR A 87 -28.69 -24.43 -19.70
C THR A 87 -27.58 -23.63 -19.03
N ILE A 88 -27.83 -22.35 -18.81
CA ILE A 88 -26.96 -21.43 -18.08
C ILE A 88 -27.60 -21.13 -16.73
N VAL A 89 -26.83 -21.25 -15.66
CA VAL A 89 -27.21 -20.84 -14.30
C VAL A 89 -26.43 -19.59 -13.96
N LEU A 90 -27.12 -18.47 -13.80
CA LEU A 90 -26.53 -17.21 -13.36
C LEU A 90 -26.85 -16.97 -11.89
N TYR A 91 -25.81 -16.84 -11.07
CA TYR A 91 -25.92 -16.39 -9.69
C TYR A 91 -24.84 -15.34 -9.46
N SER A 92 -25.19 -14.07 -9.67
CA SER A 92 -24.24 -12.96 -9.74
C SER A 92 -24.94 -11.63 -9.41
N SER A 93 -24.29 -10.50 -9.73
CA SER A 93 -24.86 -9.16 -9.82
C SER A 93 -26.10 -9.10 -10.74
N PRO A 94 -26.81 -7.95 -10.83
CA PRO A 94 -27.97 -7.78 -11.70
C PRO A 94 -27.77 -8.40 -13.09
N GLY A 95 -28.67 -9.33 -13.41
CA GLY A 95 -28.47 -10.27 -14.50
C GLY A 95 -28.59 -9.63 -15.87
N ALA A 96 -29.50 -8.67 -16.02
CA ALA A 96 -29.71 -7.98 -17.29
C ALA A 96 -28.43 -7.29 -17.77
N GLU A 97 -27.76 -6.52 -16.91
CA GLU A 97 -26.51 -5.84 -17.25
C GLU A 97 -25.39 -6.83 -17.50
N PHE A 98 -25.26 -7.84 -16.63
CA PHE A 98 -24.20 -8.83 -16.75
C PHE A 98 -24.30 -9.64 -18.05
N LEU A 99 -25.51 -9.99 -18.47
CA LEU A 99 -25.75 -10.86 -19.62
C LEU A 99 -26.02 -10.12 -20.93
N LEU A 100 -26.63 -8.93 -20.90
CA LEU A 100 -27.02 -8.21 -22.11
C LEU A 100 -26.04 -7.09 -22.50
N ASP A 101 -25.24 -6.59 -21.57
CA ASP A 101 -24.17 -5.59 -21.81
C ASP A 101 -22.77 -6.12 -21.47
N GLY A 102 -22.70 -7.28 -20.83
CA GLY A 102 -21.43 -7.87 -20.42
C GLY A 102 -20.63 -8.45 -21.60
N PRO A 103 -19.43 -8.96 -21.30
CA PRO A 103 -18.50 -9.46 -22.31
C PRO A 103 -19.02 -10.63 -23.16
N GLY A 104 -20.10 -11.29 -22.73
CA GLY A 104 -20.71 -12.44 -23.41
C GLY A 104 -22.06 -12.17 -24.08
N ALA A 105 -22.44 -10.89 -24.22
CA ALA A 105 -23.78 -10.53 -24.67
C ALA A 105 -24.13 -11.02 -26.08
N GLY A 106 -23.13 -11.06 -26.99
CA GLY A 106 -23.32 -11.56 -28.35
C GLY A 106 -23.58 -13.07 -28.37
N GLU A 107 -22.76 -13.83 -27.65
CA GLU A 107 -22.85 -15.28 -27.55
C GLU A 107 -24.13 -15.71 -26.83
N LEU A 108 -24.54 -14.97 -25.80
CA LEU A 108 -25.80 -15.24 -25.10
C LEU A 108 -26.99 -15.18 -26.05
N ASP A 109 -27.08 -14.16 -26.90
CA ASP A 109 -28.19 -14.03 -27.84
C ASP A 109 -28.28 -15.26 -28.74
N GLU A 110 -27.15 -15.73 -29.27
CA GLU A 110 -27.13 -16.96 -30.06
C GLU A 110 -27.60 -18.17 -29.28
N LEU A 111 -27.17 -18.32 -28.02
CA LEU A 111 -27.57 -19.43 -27.15
C LEU A 111 -29.08 -19.37 -26.85
N MET A 112 -29.63 -18.20 -26.58
CA MET A 112 -31.06 -18.01 -26.35
C MET A 112 -31.89 -18.37 -27.59
N HIS A 113 -31.44 -17.99 -28.79
CA HIS A 113 -32.07 -18.37 -30.06
C HIS A 113 -31.97 -19.89 -30.34
N LYS A 114 -30.89 -20.54 -29.93
CA LYS A 114 -30.71 -22.01 -30.00
C LYS A 114 -31.55 -22.78 -28.96
N GLY A 115 -32.33 -22.08 -28.13
CA GLY A 115 -33.20 -22.67 -27.12
C GLY A 115 -32.49 -23.09 -25.84
N VAL A 116 -31.27 -22.60 -25.58
CA VAL A 116 -30.52 -22.90 -24.34
C VAL A 116 -31.27 -22.37 -23.13
N GLY A 117 -31.40 -23.18 -22.08
CA GLY A 117 -32.09 -22.81 -20.85
C GLY A 117 -31.41 -21.68 -20.08
N LEU A 118 -32.17 -20.97 -19.24
CA LEU A 118 -31.66 -19.94 -18.34
C LEU A 118 -32.24 -20.07 -16.93
N VAL A 119 -31.39 -20.19 -15.93
CA VAL A 119 -31.75 -20.16 -14.51
C VAL A 119 -31.10 -18.94 -13.87
N THR A 120 -31.88 -18.08 -13.23
CA THR A 120 -31.36 -16.92 -12.52
C THR A 120 -31.72 -16.98 -11.04
N ILE A 121 -30.73 -16.69 -10.20
CA ILE A 121 -30.86 -16.77 -8.74
C ILE A 121 -30.63 -15.38 -8.12
N HIS A 122 -31.54 -14.96 -7.26
CA HIS A 122 -31.47 -13.73 -6.49
C HIS A 122 -31.31 -12.46 -7.37
N TRP A 123 -30.19 -11.75 -7.23
CA TRP A 123 -29.86 -10.56 -8.03
C TRP A 123 -29.71 -10.85 -9.51
N ALA A 124 -29.33 -12.07 -9.89
CA ALA A 124 -29.29 -12.44 -11.29
C ALA A 124 -30.65 -12.36 -11.98
N SER A 125 -31.76 -12.30 -11.24
CA SER A 125 -33.11 -12.16 -11.79
C SER A 125 -33.53 -10.69 -12.01
N SER A 126 -32.61 -9.73 -11.88
CA SER A 126 -32.91 -8.29 -11.85
C SER A 126 -32.35 -7.48 -13.03
N VAL A 127 -32.83 -6.25 -13.12
CA VAL A 127 -32.31 -5.16 -13.97
C VAL A 127 -32.17 -3.90 -13.12
N TYR A 128 -31.14 -3.09 -13.36
CA TYR A 128 -31.05 -1.79 -12.68
C TYR A 128 -32.15 -0.84 -13.15
N GLU A 129 -32.71 -0.07 -12.22
CA GLU A 129 -33.75 0.93 -12.52
C GLU A 129 -33.33 1.88 -13.63
N MET A 130 -32.09 2.38 -13.58
CA MET A 130 -31.53 3.29 -14.59
C MET A 130 -31.41 2.67 -16.00
N ASN A 131 -31.44 1.34 -16.10
CA ASN A 131 -31.33 0.60 -17.36
C ASN A 131 -32.65 -0.04 -17.78
N LEU A 132 -33.73 0.15 -17.03
CA LEU A 132 -35.00 -0.53 -17.24
C LEU A 132 -35.56 -0.30 -18.66
N ASP A 133 -35.53 0.95 -19.13
CA ASP A 133 -36.03 1.30 -20.47
C ASP A 133 -35.21 0.67 -21.60
N ARG A 134 -33.91 0.42 -21.36
CA ARG A 134 -32.99 -0.10 -22.37
C ARG A 134 -32.93 -1.63 -22.37
N LEU A 135 -32.98 -2.26 -21.19
CA LEU A 135 -32.73 -3.69 -21.02
C LEU A 135 -33.96 -4.49 -20.59
N GLY A 136 -34.93 -3.86 -19.93
CA GLY A 136 -36.04 -4.54 -19.27
C GLY A 136 -36.91 -5.37 -20.22
N ASP A 137 -37.13 -4.89 -21.44
CA ASP A 137 -37.92 -5.63 -22.43
C ASP A 137 -37.22 -6.91 -22.88
N ARG A 138 -35.93 -6.83 -23.25
CA ARG A 138 -35.14 -7.98 -23.69
C ARG A 138 -34.94 -8.97 -22.54
N TRP A 139 -34.68 -8.47 -21.33
CA TRP A 139 -34.55 -9.30 -20.15
C TRP A 139 -35.85 -10.03 -19.79
N GLY A 140 -36.98 -9.31 -19.84
CA GLY A 140 -38.31 -9.89 -19.65
C GLY A 140 -38.66 -10.95 -20.70
N ASN A 141 -38.23 -10.78 -21.96
CA ASN A 141 -38.44 -11.79 -23.01
C ASN A 141 -37.65 -13.08 -22.76
N TYR A 142 -36.51 -13.02 -22.06
CA TYR A 142 -35.72 -14.20 -21.75
C TYR A 142 -36.21 -14.95 -20.51
N LEU A 143 -36.55 -14.20 -19.46
CA LEU A 143 -36.86 -14.77 -18.15
C LEU A 143 -38.37 -14.87 -17.87
N GLY A 144 -39.21 -14.17 -18.65
CA GLY A 144 -40.66 -14.06 -18.48
C GLY A 144 -41.10 -13.29 -17.23
N GLY A 145 -40.17 -12.96 -16.34
CA GLY A 145 -40.38 -12.15 -15.15
C GLY A 145 -39.03 -11.71 -14.60
N PHE A 146 -38.97 -10.58 -13.92
CA PHE A 146 -37.77 -10.02 -13.32
C PHE A 146 -38.15 -9.03 -12.21
N TRP A 147 -37.19 -8.48 -11.49
CA TRP A 147 -37.44 -7.39 -10.56
C TRP A 147 -36.49 -6.22 -10.82
N VAL A 148 -36.88 -5.02 -10.40
CA VAL A 148 -36.10 -3.80 -10.62
C VAL A 148 -35.29 -3.50 -9.36
N SER A 149 -33.97 -3.34 -9.51
CA SER A 149 -33.08 -2.99 -8.39
C SER A 149 -33.62 -1.78 -7.60
N ASN A 150 -33.41 -1.71 -6.29
CA ASN A 150 -33.80 -0.59 -5.41
C ASN A 150 -35.31 -0.41 -5.16
N TYR A 151 -36.19 -1.25 -5.72
CA TYR A 151 -37.61 -1.26 -5.39
C TYR A 151 -37.91 -2.13 -4.16
N GLY A 152 -37.50 -1.68 -2.96
CA GLY A 152 -37.97 -2.16 -1.65
C GLY A 152 -37.80 -3.66 -1.34
N LEU A 153 -37.05 -3.99 -0.29
CA LEU A 153 -36.86 -5.36 0.19
C LEU A 153 -37.41 -5.58 1.60
N SER A 154 -37.57 -6.84 1.98
CA SER A 154 -37.81 -7.27 3.36
C SER A 154 -36.95 -8.48 3.69
N THR A 155 -36.33 -8.47 4.86
CA THR A 155 -35.48 -9.58 5.33
C THR A 155 -36.18 -10.27 6.50
N ASP A 156 -36.93 -11.34 6.21
CA ASP A 156 -37.83 -11.97 7.18
C ASP A 156 -37.78 -13.50 7.10
N LYS A 157 -38.42 -14.16 8.08
CA LYS A 157 -38.80 -15.58 7.98
C LYS A 157 -40.15 -15.70 7.29
N SER A 158 -40.29 -16.65 6.38
CA SER A 158 -41.57 -17.00 5.77
C SER A 158 -41.59 -18.47 5.34
N VAL A 159 -42.79 -19.00 5.11
CA VAL A 159 -42.98 -20.35 4.56
C VAL A 159 -42.97 -20.23 3.04
N LEU A 160 -42.07 -20.96 2.35
CA LEU A 160 -42.11 -21.07 0.90
C LEU A 160 -43.24 -22.00 0.48
N LYS A 161 -44.15 -21.47 -0.33
CA LYS A 161 -45.31 -22.21 -0.83
C LYS A 161 -45.21 -22.48 -2.32
N GLN A 162 -45.69 -23.65 -2.73
CA GLN A 162 -45.87 -24.00 -4.14
C GLN A 162 -47.23 -23.48 -4.62
N LEU A 163 -47.25 -22.85 -5.80
CA LEU A 163 -48.48 -22.45 -6.48
C LEU A 163 -48.94 -23.50 -7.50
N ASP A 164 -48.02 -24.36 -7.95
CA ASP A 164 -48.31 -25.49 -8.82
C ASP A 164 -47.41 -26.68 -8.45
N ALA A 165 -47.94 -27.59 -7.64
CA ALA A 165 -47.21 -28.76 -7.17
C ALA A 165 -46.92 -29.80 -8.27
N GLU A 166 -47.67 -29.77 -9.38
CA GLU A 166 -47.50 -30.71 -10.50
C GLU A 166 -46.37 -30.28 -11.44
N HIS A 167 -45.97 -29.01 -11.39
CA HIS A 167 -44.87 -28.50 -12.19
C HIS A 167 -43.57 -29.27 -11.88
N PRO A 168 -42.76 -29.67 -12.88
CA PRO A 168 -41.54 -30.44 -12.65
C PRO A 168 -40.59 -29.84 -11.61
N ILE A 169 -40.48 -28.50 -11.54
CA ILE A 169 -39.65 -27.78 -10.57
C ILE A 169 -40.09 -28.03 -9.11
N CYS A 170 -41.38 -28.26 -8.89
CA CYS A 170 -41.99 -28.46 -7.57
C CYS A 170 -41.93 -29.91 -7.05
N ARG A 171 -41.40 -30.85 -7.86
CA ARG A 171 -41.35 -32.27 -7.49
C ARG A 171 -40.37 -32.56 -6.35
N GLY A 172 -40.78 -33.41 -5.42
CA GLY A 172 -39.87 -33.96 -4.41
C GLY A 172 -39.57 -33.09 -3.19
N TRP A 173 -40.26 -31.96 -3.05
CA TRP A 173 -40.19 -31.10 -1.87
C TRP A 173 -41.58 -30.56 -1.53
N LYS A 174 -41.78 -30.16 -0.27
CA LYS A 174 -43.03 -29.58 0.28
C LYS A 174 -42.73 -28.23 0.91
N GLU A 175 -43.76 -27.46 1.28
CA GLU A 175 -43.59 -26.17 1.94
C GLU A 175 -42.64 -26.24 3.15
N TYR A 176 -41.72 -25.27 3.28
CA TYR A 176 -40.75 -25.20 4.37
C TYR A 176 -40.46 -23.75 4.74
N ASP A 177 -40.04 -23.55 5.99
CA ASP A 177 -39.56 -22.25 6.48
C ASP A 177 -38.21 -21.90 5.86
N LEU A 178 -38.07 -20.64 5.43
CA LEU A 178 -36.77 -20.05 5.14
C LEU A 178 -36.69 -18.64 5.69
N HIS A 179 -35.47 -18.14 5.81
CA HIS A 179 -35.22 -16.73 6.03
C HIS A 179 -34.34 -16.21 4.89
N ASP A 180 -34.87 -15.25 4.15
CA ASP A 180 -34.26 -14.70 2.95
C ASP A 180 -34.56 -13.21 2.80
N GLU A 181 -34.02 -12.62 1.74
CA GLU A 181 -34.33 -11.28 1.28
C GLU A 181 -35.44 -11.35 0.21
N PHE A 182 -36.62 -10.85 0.55
CA PHE A 182 -37.82 -10.86 -0.28
C PHE A 182 -38.02 -9.52 -0.99
N TYR A 183 -38.14 -9.57 -2.31
CA TYR A 183 -38.37 -8.40 -3.16
C TYR A 183 -39.86 -8.25 -3.47
N LEU A 184 -40.45 -7.13 -3.08
CA LEU A 184 -41.90 -7.03 -2.92
C LEU A 184 -42.69 -6.91 -4.24
N LYS A 185 -42.04 -6.51 -5.35
CA LYS A 185 -42.73 -6.18 -6.61
C LYS A 185 -42.00 -6.74 -7.85
N PRO A 186 -41.94 -8.06 -8.04
CA PRO A 186 -41.48 -8.62 -9.30
C PRO A 186 -42.44 -8.24 -10.45
N VAL A 187 -41.87 -7.92 -11.60
CA VAL A 187 -42.56 -7.70 -12.87
C VAL A 187 -42.73 -9.05 -13.56
N MET A 188 -43.96 -9.43 -13.88
CA MET A 188 -44.26 -10.67 -14.60
C MET A 188 -44.72 -10.36 -16.03
N ARG A 189 -44.06 -10.98 -17.01
CA ARG A 189 -44.31 -10.85 -18.46
C ARG A 189 -44.51 -12.22 -19.09
N GLY A 190 -45.65 -12.85 -18.78
CA GLY A 190 -46.02 -14.16 -19.34
C GLY A 190 -45.30 -15.35 -18.70
N ALA A 191 -44.47 -15.16 -17.66
CA ALA A 191 -44.04 -16.26 -16.81
C ALA A 191 -45.19 -16.79 -15.95
N LYS A 192 -45.13 -18.09 -15.67
CA LYS A 192 -46.00 -18.79 -14.74
C LYS A 192 -45.40 -18.69 -13.33
N PRO A 193 -46.07 -18.01 -12.37
CA PRO A 193 -45.66 -18.00 -10.97
C PRO A 193 -45.66 -19.44 -10.41
N LEU A 194 -44.60 -19.81 -9.71
CA LEU A 194 -44.47 -21.15 -9.11
C LEU A 194 -44.32 -21.09 -7.59
N LEU A 195 -43.63 -20.06 -7.08
CA LEU A 195 -43.27 -19.96 -5.67
C LEU A 195 -43.76 -18.66 -5.06
N ARG A 196 -44.27 -18.73 -3.83
CA ARG A 196 -44.77 -17.58 -3.08
C ARG A 196 -44.32 -17.64 -1.63
N VAL A 197 -44.09 -16.46 -1.06
CA VAL A 197 -43.95 -16.23 0.39
C VAL A 197 -44.94 -15.16 0.84
N THR A 198 -45.16 -15.05 2.14
CA THR A 198 -45.89 -13.92 2.72
C THR A 198 -44.91 -13.10 3.56
N THR A 199 -44.74 -11.81 3.26
CA THR A 199 -43.89 -10.88 4.00
C THR A 199 -44.60 -9.53 4.13
N LYS A 200 -44.44 -8.84 5.26
CA LYS A 200 -45.12 -7.57 5.55
C LYS A 200 -46.65 -7.62 5.35
N GLY A 201 -47.26 -8.79 5.54
CA GLY A 201 -48.70 -8.99 5.34
C GLY A 201 -49.14 -9.12 3.88
N GLU A 202 -48.19 -9.13 2.93
CA GLU A 202 -48.45 -9.25 1.49
C GLU A 202 -47.89 -10.56 0.94
N ASP A 203 -48.62 -11.12 -0.03
CA ASP A 203 -48.20 -12.30 -0.78
C ASP A 203 -47.29 -11.90 -1.94
N VAL A 204 -46.07 -12.41 -1.93
CA VAL A 204 -45.01 -12.04 -2.87
C VAL A 204 -44.58 -13.26 -3.68
N ILE A 205 -44.57 -13.13 -5.01
CA ILE A 205 -44.03 -14.14 -5.92
C ILE A 205 -42.51 -14.09 -5.84
N VAL A 206 -41.87 -15.24 -5.61
CA VAL A 206 -40.41 -15.32 -5.44
C VAL A 206 -39.75 -16.32 -6.38
N GLY A 207 -40.55 -17.00 -7.21
CA GLY A 207 -40.04 -17.91 -8.24
C GLY A 207 -41.07 -18.19 -9.32
N TRP A 208 -40.60 -18.31 -10.55
CA TRP A 208 -41.45 -18.48 -11.74
C TRP A 208 -40.75 -19.25 -12.85
N ALA A 209 -41.55 -19.85 -13.73
CA ALA A 209 -41.07 -20.52 -14.94
C ALA A 209 -41.59 -19.84 -16.20
N HIS A 210 -40.82 -19.88 -17.26
CA HIS A 210 -41.17 -19.32 -18.55
C HIS A 210 -40.71 -20.23 -19.68
N GLU A 211 -41.55 -20.41 -20.71
CA GLU A 211 -41.17 -21.07 -21.96
C GLU A 211 -41.20 -20.02 -23.07
N ARG A 212 -40.06 -19.84 -23.74
CA ARG A 212 -39.89 -18.83 -24.79
C ARG A 212 -40.43 -19.33 -26.12
N PRO A 213 -40.86 -18.41 -27.02
CA PRO A 213 -41.09 -18.73 -28.41
C PRO A 213 -39.80 -19.32 -29.03
N GLY A 214 -39.83 -20.58 -29.46
CA GLY A 214 -38.64 -21.33 -29.90
C GLY A 214 -38.25 -22.51 -28.99
N GLY A 215 -38.95 -22.69 -27.87
CA GLY A 215 -38.85 -23.89 -27.03
C GLY A 215 -37.85 -23.79 -25.88
N GLY A 216 -37.02 -22.74 -25.82
CA GLY A 216 -36.12 -22.53 -24.71
C GLY A 216 -36.84 -22.20 -23.41
N ARG A 217 -36.33 -22.70 -22.28
CA ARG A 217 -36.96 -22.58 -20.96
C ARG A 217 -36.19 -21.64 -20.04
N ALA A 218 -36.89 -21.00 -19.12
CA ALA A 218 -36.26 -20.18 -18.10
C ALA A 218 -36.93 -20.34 -16.73
N TYR A 219 -36.12 -20.24 -15.68
CA TYR A 219 -36.59 -20.16 -14.30
C TYR A 219 -35.88 -19.00 -13.60
N GLY A 220 -36.66 -18.09 -13.03
CA GLY A 220 -36.15 -16.99 -12.23
C GLY A 220 -36.60 -17.15 -10.79
N THR A 221 -35.71 -16.86 -9.84
CA THR A 221 -36.07 -16.71 -8.43
C THR A 221 -35.40 -15.48 -7.83
N THR A 222 -36.10 -14.81 -6.92
CA THR A 222 -35.55 -13.71 -6.12
C THR A 222 -34.85 -14.21 -4.85
N LEU A 223 -34.98 -15.49 -4.53
CA LEU A 223 -34.41 -16.11 -3.34
C LEU A 223 -32.93 -16.45 -3.54
N GLY A 224 -32.24 -16.73 -2.43
CA GLY A 224 -30.87 -17.19 -2.42
C GLY A 224 -29.87 -16.21 -1.81
N HIS A 225 -30.31 -15.15 -1.12
CA HIS A 225 -29.40 -14.16 -0.51
C HIS A 225 -28.43 -14.82 0.47
N TYR A 226 -28.96 -15.63 1.38
CA TYR A 226 -28.19 -16.33 2.41
C TYR A 226 -27.81 -17.74 1.99
N TYR A 227 -26.54 -18.10 2.15
CA TYR A 227 -26.04 -19.45 1.84
C TYR A 227 -26.75 -20.54 2.65
N ARG A 228 -27.19 -20.24 3.88
CA ARG A 228 -27.94 -21.22 4.70
C ARG A 228 -29.16 -21.80 4.02
N ASN A 229 -29.79 -21.07 3.08
CA ASN A 229 -30.94 -21.59 2.34
C ASN A 229 -30.50 -22.72 1.40
N PHE A 230 -29.29 -22.65 0.84
CA PHE A 230 -28.69 -23.76 0.09
C PHE A 230 -28.26 -24.93 0.98
N GLN A 231 -28.26 -24.80 2.32
CA GLN A 231 -28.08 -25.95 3.22
C GLN A 231 -29.40 -26.72 3.44
N ILE A 232 -30.55 -26.11 3.11
CA ILE A 232 -31.86 -26.79 3.13
C ILE A 232 -31.98 -27.66 1.87
N GLU A 233 -32.18 -28.97 2.06
CA GLU A 233 -32.29 -29.94 0.96
C GLU A 233 -33.39 -29.56 -0.04
N SER A 234 -34.58 -29.19 0.46
CA SER A 234 -35.71 -28.78 -0.36
C SER A 234 -35.41 -27.57 -1.26
N PHE A 235 -34.61 -26.62 -0.76
CA PHE A 235 -34.20 -25.45 -1.56
C PHE A 235 -33.22 -25.84 -2.66
N ARG A 236 -32.19 -26.64 -2.34
CA ARG A 236 -31.29 -27.20 -3.38
C ARG A 236 -32.07 -27.98 -4.43
N LYS A 237 -33.01 -28.83 -4.01
CA LYS A 237 -33.86 -29.64 -4.89
C LYS A 237 -34.69 -28.78 -5.84
N THR A 238 -35.26 -27.67 -5.34
CA THR A 238 -35.98 -26.69 -6.16
C THR A 238 -35.10 -26.15 -7.28
N ILE A 239 -33.88 -25.69 -6.95
CA ILE A 239 -32.95 -25.13 -7.94
C ILE A 239 -32.45 -26.20 -8.91
N VAL A 240 -32.08 -27.39 -8.44
CA VAL A 240 -31.60 -28.48 -9.30
C VAL A 240 -32.70 -28.98 -10.24
N ASN A 241 -33.96 -29.08 -9.76
CA ASN A 241 -35.09 -29.40 -10.63
C ASN A 241 -35.29 -28.34 -11.73
N ALA A 242 -35.10 -27.05 -11.41
CA ALA A 242 -35.15 -25.97 -12.40
C ALA A 242 -34.04 -26.08 -13.45
N ILE A 243 -32.82 -26.43 -13.03
CA ILE A 243 -31.69 -26.65 -13.93
C ILE A 243 -31.99 -27.82 -14.89
N LEU A 244 -32.46 -28.96 -14.38
CA LEU A 244 -32.84 -30.10 -15.21
C LEU A 244 -33.97 -29.76 -16.18
N TRP A 245 -35.02 -29.09 -15.69
CA TRP A 245 -36.18 -28.70 -16.50
C TRP A 245 -35.81 -27.73 -17.63
N THR A 246 -34.96 -26.74 -17.33
CA THR A 246 -34.47 -25.76 -18.33
C THR A 246 -33.48 -26.38 -19.32
N ALA A 247 -32.74 -27.42 -18.92
CA ALA A 247 -31.89 -28.21 -19.81
C ALA A 247 -32.67 -29.23 -20.67
N HIS A 248 -34.01 -29.27 -20.57
CA HIS A 248 -34.87 -30.27 -21.20
C HIS A 248 -34.59 -31.72 -20.79
N LEU A 249 -34.10 -31.93 -19.57
CA LEU A 249 -33.93 -33.23 -18.97
C LEU A 249 -35.15 -33.62 -18.12
N ASP A 250 -35.33 -34.93 -17.92
CA ASP A 250 -36.38 -35.46 -17.07
C ASP A 250 -36.11 -35.14 -15.59
N VAL A 251 -37.05 -34.41 -14.99
CA VAL A 251 -37.08 -34.20 -13.53
C VAL A 251 -37.78 -35.40 -12.87
N PRO A 252 -37.11 -36.18 -12.00
CA PRO A 252 -37.72 -37.35 -11.38
C PRO A 252 -39.00 -37.02 -10.61
N LYS A 253 -39.92 -37.98 -10.50
CA LYS A 253 -41.19 -37.80 -9.75
C LYS A 253 -40.98 -37.40 -8.29
N ASN A 254 -39.90 -37.92 -7.67
CA ASN A 254 -39.52 -37.61 -6.30
C ASN A 254 -38.52 -36.44 -6.20
N GLY A 255 -38.36 -35.66 -7.28
CA GLY A 255 -37.36 -34.60 -7.41
C GLY A 255 -35.94 -35.12 -7.67
N ALA A 256 -35.03 -34.20 -7.99
CA ALA A 256 -33.63 -34.51 -8.21
C ALA A 256 -32.94 -35.03 -6.93
N ASP A 257 -31.96 -35.91 -7.12
CA ASP A 257 -31.05 -36.33 -6.05
C ASP A 257 -30.04 -35.21 -5.76
N VAL A 258 -30.19 -34.57 -4.60
CA VAL A 258 -29.32 -33.47 -4.14
C VAL A 258 -28.54 -33.87 -2.88
N THR A 259 -28.34 -35.18 -2.70
CA THR A 259 -27.53 -35.73 -1.61
C THR A 259 -26.11 -35.21 -1.72
N LEU A 260 -25.59 -34.69 -0.60
CA LEU A 260 -24.25 -34.14 -0.44
C LEU A 260 -23.78 -34.46 0.97
N ASP A 261 -22.47 -34.61 1.15
CA ASP A 261 -21.89 -34.77 2.47
C ASP A 261 -21.86 -33.43 3.22
N GLU A 262 -21.77 -33.49 4.56
CA GLU A 262 -21.69 -32.27 5.39
C GLU A 262 -20.51 -31.36 5.00
N GLN A 263 -19.41 -31.98 4.56
CA GLN A 263 -18.21 -31.27 4.12
C GLN A 263 -18.43 -30.50 2.80
N ASP A 264 -19.28 -31.00 1.89
CA ASP A 264 -19.63 -30.29 0.65
C ASP A 264 -20.48 -29.04 0.94
N LEU A 265 -21.30 -29.10 2.00
CA LEU A 265 -22.17 -28.02 2.43
C LEU A 265 -21.48 -27.00 3.33
N LYS A 266 -20.28 -27.30 3.83
CA LYS A 266 -19.51 -26.40 4.70
C LYS A 266 -19.04 -25.18 3.92
N LEU A 267 -19.24 -23.99 4.49
CA LEU A 267 -18.68 -22.77 3.90
C LEU A 267 -17.14 -22.84 3.92
N PRO A 268 -16.45 -22.30 2.90
CA PRO A 268 -15.00 -22.12 2.95
C PRO A 268 -14.67 -21.17 4.11
N PRO A 269 -13.47 -21.23 4.73
CA PRO A 269 -13.08 -20.28 5.79
C PRO A 269 -13.38 -18.83 5.40
N GLU A 270 -13.90 -18.04 6.34
CA GLU A 270 -14.14 -16.61 6.10
C GLU A 270 -12.83 -15.95 5.66
N PRO A 271 -12.80 -15.31 4.47
CA PRO A 271 -11.61 -14.62 4.04
C PRO A 271 -11.28 -13.55 5.07
N PRO A 272 -10.02 -13.38 5.45
CA PRO A 272 -9.64 -12.38 6.43
C PRO A 272 -10.12 -11.00 5.93
N LYS A 273 -10.66 -10.17 6.82
CA LYS A 273 -11.13 -8.79 6.55
C LYS A 273 -10.01 -7.82 6.15
N VAL A 274 -8.87 -8.36 5.73
CA VAL A 274 -7.69 -7.66 5.26
C VAL A 274 -7.99 -7.07 3.88
N PRO A 275 -7.79 -5.75 3.72
CA PRO A 275 -7.89 -5.06 2.44
C PRO A 275 -7.13 -5.81 1.34
N THR A 276 -7.70 -5.90 0.15
CA THR A 276 -7.12 -6.66 -0.97
C THR A 276 -5.66 -6.28 -1.26
N ASN A 277 -5.32 -4.98 -1.13
CA ASN A 277 -3.96 -4.50 -1.33
C ASN A 277 -2.93 -5.09 -0.35
N LEU A 278 -3.34 -5.42 0.89
CA LEU A 278 -2.49 -5.92 1.97
C LEU A 278 -2.53 -7.44 2.15
N ARG A 279 -3.16 -8.18 1.22
CA ARG A 279 -3.17 -9.65 1.24
C ARG A 279 -1.87 -10.23 0.68
N ASP A 280 -1.45 -11.37 1.21
CA ASP A 280 -0.20 -12.06 0.83
C ASP A 280 -0.07 -12.33 -0.68
N ASP A 281 -1.19 -12.59 -1.36
CA ASP A 281 -1.23 -12.84 -2.80
C ASP A 281 -1.07 -11.57 -3.65
N ASN A 282 -1.16 -10.38 -3.04
CA ASN A 282 -0.90 -9.09 -3.65
C ASN A 282 0.45 -8.49 -3.27
N LEU A 283 1.20 -9.14 -2.36
CA LEU A 283 2.54 -8.72 -1.95
C LEU A 283 3.59 -9.07 -3.02
N VAL A 284 4.59 -8.20 -3.13
CA VAL A 284 5.71 -8.31 -4.07
C VAL A 284 7.01 -8.28 -3.29
N ALA A 285 7.85 -9.30 -3.43
CA ALA A 285 9.20 -9.24 -2.86
C ALA A 285 10.03 -8.23 -3.67
N TRP A 286 10.59 -7.22 -3.01
CA TRP A 286 11.35 -6.15 -3.67
C TRP A 286 12.71 -5.94 -3.03
N CYS A 287 13.72 -5.68 -3.87
CA CYS A 287 15.08 -5.36 -3.47
C CYS A 287 15.77 -6.50 -2.71
N ILE A 288 15.81 -7.68 -3.34
CA ILE A 288 16.18 -8.94 -2.69
C ILE A 288 17.35 -9.67 -3.35
N VAL A 289 17.86 -9.14 -4.47
CA VAL A 289 18.89 -9.82 -5.26
C VAL A 289 20.29 -9.33 -4.88
N PRO A 290 20.67 -8.05 -5.08
CA PRO A 290 21.95 -7.52 -4.64
C PRO A 290 22.06 -7.36 -3.11
N PHE A 291 20.94 -7.44 -2.40
CA PHE A 291 20.85 -7.31 -0.94
C PHE A 291 20.73 -8.66 -0.23
N ASP A 292 20.85 -9.76 -0.95
CA ASP A 292 20.88 -11.08 -0.33
C ASP A 292 22.23 -11.31 0.36
N GLY A 293 22.26 -11.17 1.69
CA GLY A 293 23.47 -11.43 2.48
C GLY A 293 24.04 -12.85 2.32
N LYS A 294 23.24 -13.82 1.86
CA LYS A 294 23.68 -15.18 1.54
C LYS A 294 24.07 -15.37 0.08
N LYS A 295 23.85 -14.37 -0.79
CA LYS A 295 24.15 -14.40 -2.22
C LYS A 295 23.59 -15.64 -2.91
N ARG A 296 22.33 -16.01 -2.61
CA ARG A 296 21.69 -17.20 -3.18
C ARG A 296 21.68 -17.14 -4.70
N GLY A 297 21.71 -18.31 -5.36
CA GLY A 297 21.49 -18.41 -6.81
C GLY A 297 20.00 -18.32 -7.20
N PRO A 298 19.68 -18.27 -8.50
CA PRO A 298 18.29 -18.17 -8.99
C PRO A 298 17.34 -19.26 -8.46
N ALA A 299 17.77 -20.52 -8.46
CA ALA A 299 16.95 -21.64 -8.00
C ALA A 299 16.68 -21.59 -6.49
N GLU A 300 17.69 -21.21 -5.71
CA GLU A 300 17.57 -21.05 -4.26
C GLU A 300 16.66 -19.87 -3.90
N ARG A 301 16.75 -18.76 -4.65
CA ARG A 301 15.88 -17.59 -4.49
C ARG A 301 14.43 -17.91 -4.83
N ALA A 302 14.17 -18.59 -5.94
CA ALA A 302 12.82 -19.03 -6.29
C ALA A 302 12.23 -19.98 -5.22
N ALA A 303 13.03 -20.89 -4.69
CA ALA A 303 12.62 -21.75 -3.59
C ALA A 303 12.33 -20.96 -2.30
N MET A 304 13.15 -19.95 -1.98
CA MET A 304 12.95 -19.05 -0.84
C MET A 304 11.63 -18.29 -0.95
N ILE A 305 11.36 -17.64 -2.08
CA ILE A 305 10.12 -16.88 -2.30
C ILE A 305 8.88 -17.79 -2.14
N LYS A 306 8.96 -19.01 -2.68
CA LYS A 306 7.90 -20.01 -2.50
C LYS A 306 7.70 -20.42 -1.04
N ARG A 307 8.78 -20.59 -0.25
CA ARG A 307 8.69 -20.92 1.19
C ARG A 307 8.03 -19.79 1.98
N LEU A 308 8.32 -18.54 1.63
CA LEU A 308 7.72 -17.35 2.23
C LEU A 308 6.25 -17.13 1.82
N GLY A 309 5.70 -17.95 0.92
CA GLY A 309 4.31 -17.83 0.44
C GLY A 309 4.08 -16.70 -0.56
N LEU A 310 5.12 -15.95 -0.92
CA LEU A 310 5.06 -14.85 -1.87
C LEU A 310 4.98 -15.38 -3.32
N ARG A 311 4.25 -14.66 -4.18
CA ARG A 311 4.00 -15.07 -5.58
C ARG A 311 4.53 -14.11 -6.61
N ARG A 312 5.09 -12.96 -6.21
CA ARG A 312 5.56 -11.92 -7.12
C ARG A 312 6.93 -11.43 -6.69
N VAL A 313 7.80 -11.19 -7.67
CA VAL A 313 9.13 -10.60 -7.45
C VAL A 313 9.32 -9.39 -8.35
N ALA A 314 9.71 -8.27 -7.75
CA ALA A 314 10.33 -7.15 -8.45
C ALA A 314 11.84 -7.38 -8.44
N TYR A 315 12.42 -7.64 -9.61
CA TYR A 315 13.80 -8.08 -9.76
C TYR A 315 14.75 -6.89 -9.89
N ASP A 316 15.65 -6.75 -8.93
CA ASP A 316 16.78 -5.84 -9.01
C ASP A 316 18.09 -6.58 -9.33
N TRP A 317 19.10 -5.87 -9.82
CA TRP A 317 20.30 -6.51 -10.36
C TRP A 317 21.54 -5.61 -10.28
N ARG A 318 22.69 -6.24 -10.52
CA ARG A 318 24.03 -5.67 -10.71
C ARG A 318 24.73 -6.47 -11.81
N ASP A 319 25.85 -5.99 -12.32
CA ASP A 319 26.56 -6.60 -13.46
C ASP A 319 26.83 -8.11 -13.28
N GLU A 320 27.14 -8.55 -12.06
CA GLU A 320 27.35 -9.96 -11.72
C GLU A 320 26.13 -10.88 -11.93
N HIS A 321 24.92 -10.32 -11.98
CA HIS A 321 23.66 -11.05 -12.15
C HIS A 321 23.23 -11.18 -13.61
N VAL A 322 23.82 -10.40 -14.53
CA VAL A 322 23.46 -10.42 -15.96
C VAL A 322 23.55 -11.83 -16.57
N PRO A 323 24.60 -12.64 -16.30
CA PRO A 323 24.68 -14.00 -16.84
C PRO A 323 23.55 -14.94 -16.40
N THR A 324 22.83 -14.61 -15.32
CA THR A 324 21.80 -15.48 -14.72
C THR A 324 20.37 -15.02 -14.97
N PHE A 325 20.14 -13.94 -15.75
CA PHE A 325 18.80 -13.41 -16.00
C PHE A 325 17.80 -14.45 -16.55
N GLU A 326 18.23 -15.25 -17.53
CA GLU A 326 17.36 -16.27 -18.11
C GLU A 326 17.02 -17.38 -17.11
N GLU A 327 18.00 -17.81 -16.33
CA GLU A 327 17.78 -18.82 -15.30
C GLU A 327 16.81 -18.33 -14.23
N GLU A 328 16.88 -17.05 -13.84
CA GLU A 328 15.91 -16.45 -12.90
C GLU A 328 14.47 -16.53 -13.44
N ILE A 329 14.26 -16.17 -14.70
CA ILE A 329 12.95 -16.26 -15.37
C ILE A 329 12.43 -17.70 -15.34
N LEU A 330 13.29 -18.66 -15.70
CA LEU A 330 12.92 -20.08 -15.76
C LEU A 330 12.57 -20.64 -14.37
N GLN A 331 13.34 -20.28 -13.34
CA GLN A 331 13.09 -20.72 -11.97
C GLN A 331 11.80 -20.09 -11.40
N TYR A 332 11.54 -18.82 -11.68
CA TYR A 332 10.26 -18.20 -11.26
C TYR A 332 9.07 -18.88 -11.92
N LYS A 333 9.14 -19.11 -13.24
CA LYS A 333 8.08 -19.82 -13.98
C LYS A 333 7.84 -21.23 -13.44
N LYS A 334 8.90 -21.98 -13.17
CA LYS A 334 8.84 -23.33 -12.58
C LYS A 334 8.15 -23.33 -11.22
N HIS A 335 8.33 -22.28 -10.43
CA HIS A 335 7.77 -22.16 -9.08
C HIS A 335 6.42 -21.44 -9.03
N GLY A 336 5.87 -21.01 -10.18
CA GLY A 336 4.62 -20.25 -10.25
C GLY A 336 4.75 -18.83 -9.69
N ILE A 337 5.95 -18.26 -9.74
CA ILE A 337 6.27 -16.90 -9.30
C ILE A 337 6.18 -15.97 -10.50
N GLU A 338 5.45 -14.88 -10.34
CA GLU A 338 5.34 -13.80 -11.31
C GLU A 338 6.62 -12.97 -11.32
N TYR A 339 7.24 -12.84 -12.48
CA TYR A 339 8.29 -11.86 -12.75
C TYR A 339 7.64 -10.48 -12.93
N PHE A 340 7.27 -9.87 -11.80
CA PHE A 340 6.33 -8.75 -11.72
C PHE A 340 6.92 -7.42 -12.19
N ALA A 341 8.16 -7.12 -11.78
CA ALA A 341 8.85 -5.90 -12.18
C ALA A 341 10.34 -6.13 -12.40
N PHE A 342 10.99 -5.21 -13.11
CA PHE A 342 12.41 -5.18 -13.36
C PHE A 342 12.96 -3.79 -13.04
N TRP A 343 14.02 -3.73 -12.23
CA TRP A 343 14.72 -2.51 -11.89
C TRP A 343 15.60 -2.05 -13.05
N ASP A 344 15.46 -0.79 -13.44
CA ASP A 344 16.26 -0.13 -14.46
C ASP A 344 16.15 -0.81 -15.85
N VAL A 345 17.20 -0.71 -16.69
CA VAL A 345 17.24 -1.16 -18.08
C VAL A 345 18.49 -1.98 -18.36
N HIS A 346 18.32 -3.09 -19.07
CA HIS A 346 19.43 -3.86 -19.61
C HIS A 346 19.02 -4.54 -20.92
N GLU A 347 19.84 -4.45 -21.96
CA GLU A 347 19.50 -4.96 -23.30
C GLU A 347 19.17 -6.46 -23.30
N ASP A 348 19.96 -7.27 -22.59
CA ASP A 348 19.74 -8.71 -22.56
C ASP A 348 18.46 -9.09 -21.78
N ALA A 349 18.06 -8.30 -20.78
CA ALA A 349 16.80 -8.53 -20.07
C ALA A 349 15.60 -8.31 -21.02
N PHE A 350 15.61 -7.24 -21.81
CA PHE A 350 14.55 -6.97 -22.79
C PHE A 350 14.45 -8.05 -23.87
N LYS A 351 15.58 -8.54 -24.40
CA LYS A 351 15.56 -9.69 -25.33
C LYS A 351 14.93 -10.92 -24.69
N LEU A 352 15.22 -11.17 -23.41
CA LEU A 352 14.62 -12.28 -22.66
C LEU A 352 13.13 -12.07 -22.40
N PHE A 353 12.68 -10.85 -22.13
CA PHE A 353 11.26 -10.55 -21.97
C PHE A 353 10.48 -10.85 -23.26
N GLU A 354 11.02 -10.48 -24.42
CA GLU A 354 10.43 -10.84 -25.72
C GLU A 354 10.44 -12.36 -25.95
N LYS A 355 11.59 -13.02 -25.72
CA LYS A 355 11.76 -14.48 -25.86
C LYS A 355 10.74 -15.27 -25.04
N HIS A 356 10.55 -14.86 -23.78
CA HIS A 356 9.68 -15.54 -22.82
C HIS A 356 8.27 -14.95 -22.75
N LYS A 357 7.94 -13.96 -23.59
CA LYS A 357 6.66 -13.25 -23.63
C LYS A 357 6.25 -12.65 -22.28
N LEU A 358 7.24 -12.13 -21.54
CA LEU A 358 7.04 -11.45 -20.27
C LEU A 358 6.74 -9.97 -20.49
N ARG A 359 5.96 -9.39 -19.57
CA ARG A 359 5.59 -7.98 -19.57
C ARG A 359 5.77 -7.38 -18.17
N PRO A 360 6.97 -7.47 -17.57
CA PRO A 360 7.20 -6.91 -16.24
C PRO A 360 7.00 -5.40 -16.27
N GLN A 361 6.62 -4.80 -15.13
CA GLN A 361 6.78 -3.36 -14.99
C GLN A 361 8.26 -3.00 -15.04
N ILE A 362 8.62 -1.92 -15.72
CA ILE A 362 9.99 -1.39 -15.71
C ILE A 362 10.04 -0.23 -14.73
N TRP A 363 10.88 -0.31 -13.72
CA TRP A 363 10.99 0.70 -12.66
C TRP A 363 12.26 1.51 -12.87
N LYS A 364 12.13 2.82 -13.09
CA LYS A 364 13.25 3.69 -13.42
C LYS A 364 13.31 4.90 -12.51
N MET A 365 14.48 5.10 -11.91
CA MET A 365 14.84 6.33 -11.24
C MET A 365 15.16 7.42 -12.27
N LEU A 366 14.74 8.64 -12.01
CA LEU A 366 15.11 9.82 -12.78
C LEU A 366 16.20 10.61 -12.05
N GLY A 367 17.16 11.15 -12.80
CA GLY A 367 18.07 12.15 -12.27
C GLY A 367 17.40 13.52 -12.11
N ASP A 368 18.14 14.48 -11.56
CA ASP A 368 17.68 15.87 -11.51
C ASP A 368 17.69 16.48 -12.92
N PRO A 369 16.53 16.93 -13.45
CA PRO A 369 16.48 17.55 -14.76
C PRO A 369 17.06 18.97 -14.73
N PRO A 370 17.69 19.40 -15.83
CA PRO A 370 18.15 20.78 -16.00
C PRO A 370 16.96 21.74 -16.14
N GLY A 371 17.20 23.03 -15.90
CA GLY A 371 16.20 24.10 -16.03
C GLY A 371 15.97 24.84 -14.72
N ALA A 372 15.63 26.12 -14.83
CA ALA A 372 15.35 26.97 -13.67
C ALA A 372 13.87 26.95 -13.30
N ALA A 373 12.98 26.86 -14.30
CA ALA A 373 11.54 26.84 -14.10
C ALA A 373 11.00 25.40 -14.00
N GLN A 374 9.94 25.23 -13.22
CA GLN A 374 9.31 23.92 -13.01
C GLN A 374 8.84 23.26 -14.32
N GLU A 375 8.23 24.03 -15.22
CA GLU A 375 7.74 23.51 -16.51
C GLU A 375 8.88 22.97 -17.39
N GLU A 376 10.01 23.67 -17.41
CA GLU A 376 11.22 23.25 -18.15
C GLU A 376 11.76 21.93 -17.58
N ARG A 377 11.83 21.83 -16.25
CA ARG A 377 12.32 20.64 -15.55
C ARG A 377 11.41 19.42 -15.79
N VAL A 378 10.09 19.62 -15.73
CA VAL A 378 9.10 18.57 -16.04
C VAL A 378 9.24 18.09 -17.47
N LYS A 379 9.33 19.02 -18.43
CA LYS A 379 9.50 18.69 -19.84
C LYS A 379 10.80 17.92 -20.08
N ALA A 380 11.93 18.41 -19.55
CA ALA A 380 13.23 17.76 -19.71
C ALA A 380 13.24 16.34 -19.10
N ALA A 381 12.64 16.15 -17.92
CA ALA A 381 12.48 14.84 -17.31
C ALA A 381 11.63 13.91 -18.16
N ALA A 382 10.49 14.38 -18.68
CA ALA A 382 9.62 13.61 -19.55
C ALA A 382 10.27 13.23 -20.88
N GLU A 383 10.93 14.18 -21.55
CA GLU A 383 11.62 13.96 -22.83
C GLU A 383 12.75 12.93 -22.67
N SER A 384 13.45 12.93 -21.54
CA SER A 384 14.49 11.94 -21.24
C SER A 384 13.96 10.50 -21.16
N LEU A 385 12.67 10.33 -20.84
CA LEU A 385 12.02 9.02 -20.76
C LEU A 385 11.47 8.50 -22.09
N LEU A 386 11.31 9.35 -23.11
CA LEU A 386 10.62 8.98 -24.35
C LEU A 386 11.14 7.68 -25.02
N PRO A 387 12.46 7.43 -25.10
CA PRO A 387 12.97 6.17 -25.64
C PRO A 387 12.47 4.95 -24.86
N LEU A 388 12.44 5.04 -23.53
CA LEU A 388 11.98 3.96 -22.66
C LEU A 388 10.45 3.84 -22.65
N VAL A 389 9.73 4.95 -22.78
CA VAL A 389 8.26 4.98 -22.94
C VAL A 389 7.86 4.20 -24.19
N GLU A 390 8.53 4.45 -25.32
CA GLU A 390 8.23 3.72 -26.57
C GLU A 390 8.61 2.25 -26.47
N ARG A 391 9.77 1.93 -25.88
CA ARG A 391 10.19 0.55 -25.68
C ARG A 391 9.21 -0.25 -24.82
N THR A 392 8.81 0.30 -23.68
CA THR A 392 7.84 -0.33 -22.77
C THR A 392 6.45 -0.45 -23.39
N ARG A 393 6.02 0.55 -24.20
CA ARG A 393 4.78 0.49 -24.99
C ARG A 393 4.77 -0.71 -25.94
N ARG A 394 5.85 -0.89 -26.72
CA ARG A 394 5.99 -2.03 -27.65
C ARG A 394 5.98 -3.38 -26.95
N LEU A 395 6.63 -3.48 -25.80
CA LEU A 395 6.63 -4.70 -24.99
C LEU A 395 5.24 -4.98 -24.35
N GLY A 396 4.40 -3.95 -24.21
CA GLY A 396 3.15 -4.02 -23.44
C GLY A 396 3.37 -3.97 -21.93
N SER A 397 4.51 -3.42 -21.50
CA SER A 397 4.90 -3.25 -20.09
C SER A 397 4.49 -1.88 -19.57
N LYS A 398 4.26 -1.79 -18.26
CA LYS A 398 4.13 -0.49 -17.57
C LYS A 398 5.51 0.10 -17.29
N LEU A 399 5.61 1.44 -17.30
CA LEU A 399 6.82 2.16 -16.89
C LEU A 399 6.52 2.94 -15.60
N GLY A 400 7.18 2.57 -14.51
CA GLY A 400 7.07 3.20 -13.21
C GLY A 400 8.23 4.15 -12.93
N ILE A 401 7.93 5.42 -12.70
CA ILE A 401 8.90 6.39 -12.17
C ILE A 401 9.09 6.11 -10.68
N TYR A 402 10.33 5.90 -10.27
CA TYR A 402 10.69 5.50 -8.92
C TYR A 402 11.21 6.70 -8.11
N ASN A 403 10.67 6.96 -6.93
CA ASN A 403 11.12 8.06 -6.06
C ASN A 403 12.44 7.72 -5.34
N HIS A 404 13.43 8.61 -5.43
CA HIS A 404 14.74 8.42 -4.79
C HIS A 404 15.37 9.78 -4.41
N GLY A 405 14.67 10.56 -3.59
CA GLY A 405 15.11 11.90 -3.18
C GLY A 405 15.32 12.87 -4.35
N GLY A 406 15.89 14.04 -4.07
CA GLY A 406 16.09 15.09 -5.09
C GLY A 406 14.78 15.59 -5.69
N TRP A 407 14.84 16.30 -6.82
CA TRP A 407 13.63 16.83 -7.45
C TRP A 407 12.73 15.74 -8.01
N SER A 408 13.33 14.68 -8.58
CA SER A 408 12.61 13.57 -9.18
C SER A 408 11.97 12.61 -8.17
N GLY A 409 12.38 12.68 -6.90
CA GLY A 409 11.78 11.92 -5.80
C GLY A 409 10.55 12.56 -5.17
N GLU A 410 10.27 13.83 -5.50
CA GLU A 410 9.11 14.55 -4.97
C GLU A 410 7.83 14.14 -5.72
N PRO A 411 6.78 13.70 -5.00
CA PRO A 411 5.53 13.19 -5.58
C PRO A 411 4.87 14.14 -6.58
N GLU A 412 4.80 15.43 -6.27
CA GLU A 412 4.23 16.47 -7.12
C GLU A 412 4.95 16.55 -8.48
N ASN A 413 6.27 16.39 -8.48
CA ASN A 413 7.08 16.43 -9.69
C ASN A 413 6.87 15.17 -10.52
N MET A 414 6.83 14.00 -9.89
CA MET A 414 6.54 12.74 -10.55
C MET A 414 5.15 12.75 -11.20
N ILE A 415 4.13 13.26 -10.49
CA ILE A 415 2.77 13.44 -11.02
C ILE A 415 2.80 14.35 -12.26
N SER A 416 3.54 15.46 -12.19
CA SER A 416 3.67 16.41 -13.30
C SER A 416 4.33 15.77 -14.53
N VAL A 417 5.36 14.95 -14.35
CA VAL A 417 6.00 14.19 -15.43
C VAL A 417 5.04 13.16 -16.03
N CYS A 418 4.33 12.38 -15.20
CA CYS A 418 3.32 11.44 -15.68
C CYS A 418 2.21 12.15 -16.47
N LYS A 419 1.71 13.27 -15.96
CA LYS A 419 0.68 14.06 -16.64
C LYS A 419 1.17 14.55 -18.01
N TYR A 420 2.37 15.13 -18.07
CA TYR A 420 2.98 15.56 -19.32
C TYR A 420 3.08 14.41 -20.33
N LEU A 421 3.61 13.26 -19.92
CA LEU A 421 3.76 12.09 -20.79
C LEU A 421 2.41 11.53 -21.28
N ARG A 422 1.39 11.52 -20.43
CA ARG A 422 0.04 11.05 -20.79
C ARG A 422 -0.67 12.01 -21.76
N GLU A 423 -0.55 13.32 -21.53
CA GLU A 423 -1.24 14.34 -22.33
C GLU A 423 -0.52 14.61 -23.66
N GLN A 424 0.81 14.68 -23.66
CA GLN A 424 1.60 15.07 -24.83
C GLN A 424 2.04 13.87 -25.68
N HIS A 425 2.11 12.66 -25.10
CA HIS A 425 2.67 11.47 -25.75
C HIS A 425 1.80 10.21 -25.64
N ASP A 426 0.53 10.33 -25.21
CA ASP A 426 -0.43 9.23 -25.00
C ASP A 426 0.18 8.05 -24.20
N ALA A 427 1.01 8.37 -23.21
CA ALA A 427 1.77 7.38 -22.44
C ALA A 427 0.99 6.94 -21.19
N LYS A 428 -0.24 6.45 -21.36
CA LYS A 428 -1.13 6.01 -20.24
C LYS A 428 -0.55 4.86 -19.42
N HIS A 429 0.39 4.10 -19.98
CA HIS A 429 1.13 3.02 -19.31
C HIS A 429 2.29 3.51 -18.42
N VAL A 430 2.50 4.83 -18.32
CA VAL A 430 3.48 5.44 -17.40
C VAL A 430 2.80 5.84 -16.09
N GLY A 431 3.45 5.56 -14.97
CA GLY A 431 2.94 5.82 -13.63
C GLY A 431 4.06 5.92 -12.59
N ILE A 432 3.71 5.82 -11.33
CA ILE A 432 4.57 6.05 -10.17
C ILE A 432 4.76 4.74 -9.41
N VAL A 433 5.98 4.49 -8.95
CA VAL A 433 6.33 3.48 -7.95
C VAL A 433 6.87 4.22 -6.75
N TYR A 434 6.10 4.22 -5.67
CA TYR A 434 6.43 4.98 -4.47
C TYR A 434 7.03 4.08 -3.40
N ASN A 435 8.14 4.51 -2.81
CA ASN A 435 8.94 3.78 -1.83
C ASN A 435 9.00 4.60 -0.55
N GLN A 436 8.48 4.04 0.53
CA GLN A 436 8.40 4.76 1.81
C GLN A 436 9.77 5.14 2.37
N HIS A 437 10.78 4.27 2.28
CA HIS A 437 12.14 4.57 2.75
C HIS A 437 12.84 5.73 2.02
N HIS A 438 12.31 6.23 0.89
CA HIS A 438 12.78 7.43 0.20
C HIS A 438 11.87 8.65 0.43
N GLY A 439 10.83 8.51 1.26
CA GLY A 439 9.84 9.54 1.54
C GLY A 439 9.68 9.80 3.03
N HIS A 440 10.76 9.72 3.81
CA HIS A 440 10.74 10.04 5.26
C HIS A 440 10.24 11.46 5.54
N GLN A 441 10.53 12.39 4.65
CA GLN A 441 10.05 13.77 4.68
C GLN A 441 8.56 13.92 4.33
N HIS A 442 7.94 12.89 3.73
CA HIS A 442 6.53 12.92 3.32
C HIS A 442 5.57 12.30 4.34
N VAL A 443 6.07 11.72 5.45
CA VAL A 443 5.24 10.91 6.37
C VAL A 443 4.09 11.71 7.00
N ASP A 444 4.31 12.98 7.31
CA ASP A 444 3.26 13.86 7.88
C ASP A 444 2.16 14.20 6.88
N GLY A 445 2.52 14.34 5.60
CA GLY A 445 1.61 14.66 4.52
C GLY A 445 1.11 13.43 3.74
N PHE A 446 1.42 12.22 4.22
CA PHE A 446 1.34 11.02 3.39
C PHE A 446 -0.06 10.74 2.84
N ALA A 447 -1.12 11.00 3.60
CA ALA A 447 -2.50 10.82 3.14
C ALA A 447 -2.81 11.68 1.90
N ASN A 448 -2.45 12.97 1.94
CA ASN A 448 -2.62 13.90 0.83
C ASN A 448 -1.74 13.50 -0.37
N THR A 449 -0.50 13.10 -0.11
CA THR A 449 0.42 12.61 -1.15
C THR A 449 -0.14 11.37 -1.85
N LEU A 450 -0.64 10.40 -1.09
CA LEU A 450 -1.21 9.16 -1.60
C LEU A 450 -2.46 9.43 -2.44
N GLU A 451 -3.35 10.33 -1.99
CA GLU A 451 -4.54 10.74 -2.74
C GLU A 451 -4.16 11.35 -4.10
N LYS A 452 -3.23 12.31 -4.12
CA LYS A 452 -2.76 12.95 -5.36
C LYS A 452 -2.11 11.96 -6.33
N MET A 453 -1.32 11.02 -5.81
CA MET A 453 -0.66 10.00 -6.63
C MET A 453 -1.64 8.94 -7.17
N GLY A 454 -2.83 8.79 -6.59
CA GLY A 454 -3.71 7.62 -6.82
C GLY A 454 -3.95 7.27 -8.30
N ALA A 455 -4.19 8.25 -9.17
CA ALA A 455 -4.42 8.01 -10.61
C ALA A 455 -3.17 7.56 -11.40
N TYR A 456 -2.00 7.62 -10.76
CA TYR A 456 -0.69 7.34 -11.35
C TYR A 456 0.03 6.20 -10.63
N LEU A 457 -0.35 5.84 -9.40
CA LEU A 457 0.37 4.89 -8.56
C LEU A 457 0.19 3.43 -9.05
N PHE A 458 1.30 2.78 -9.41
CA PHE A 458 1.34 1.40 -9.88
C PHE A 458 1.80 0.40 -8.81
N CYS A 459 2.63 0.83 -7.87
CA CYS A 459 3.12 0.00 -6.78
C CYS A 459 3.53 0.89 -5.60
N LEU A 460 3.24 0.45 -4.38
CA LEU A 460 3.66 1.09 -3.14
C LEU A 460 4.56 0.13 -2.36
N ASN A 461 5.82 0.50 -2.15
CA ASN A 461 6.82 -0.32 -1.48
C ASN A 461 6.98 0.13 -0.02
N LEU A 462 6.81 -0.80 0.90
CA LEU A 462 6.70 -0.58 2.34
C LEU A 462 7.93 -1.07 3.09
N ASN A 463 8.18 -0.40 4.21
CA ASN A 463 9.07 -0.80 5.28
C ASN A 463 8.56 -0.20 6.59
N GLY A 464 9.15 -0.59 7.71
CA GLY A 464 8.92 0.12 8.96
C GLY A 464 9.44 1.55 8.89
N MET A 465 8.62 2.52 9.28
CA MET A 465 8.85 3.96 9.17
C MET A 465 8.80 4.62 10.55
N THR A 466 9.72 5.56 10.75
CA THR A 466 9.78 6.40 11.95
C THR A 466 10.07 7.85 11.56
N ARG A 467 9.68 8.81 12.38
CA ARG A 467 9.94 10.22 12.12
C ARG A 467 11.43 10.49 12.15
N GLY A 468 11.93 11.16 11.11
CA GLY A 468 13.36 11.44 10.97
C GLY A 468 14.22 10.19 10.76
N GLY A 469 13.64 9.08 10.28
CA GLY A 469 14.36 7.80 10.17
C GLY A 469 15.62 7.88 9.31
N GLU A 470 15.63 8.66 8.23
CA GLU A 470 16.84 8.88 7.43
C GLU A 470 17.95 9.58 8.22
N GLN A 471 17.61 10.63 8.97
CA GLN A 471 18.53 11.41 9.79
C GLN A 471 19.07 10.60 10.97
N ASN A 472 18.28 9.67 11.49
CA ASN A 472 18.58 8.86 12.67
C ASN A 472 19.18 7.48 12.33
N GLY A 473 19.53 7.21 11.06
CA GLY A 473 20.07 5.91 10.63
C GLY A 473 19.05 4.75 10.70
N GLN A 474 17.78 5.07 10.82
CA GLN A 474 16.63 4.16 10.87
C GLN A 474 15.81 4.23 9.58
N LYS A 475 16.50 4.41 8.44
CA LYS A 475 15.86 4.62 7.13
C LYS A 475 14.96 3.45 6.71
N ILE A 476 15.33 2.22 7.08
CA ILE A 476 14.63 0.99 6.69
C ILE A 476 14.50 0.07 7.91
N LEU A 477 13.39 0.19 8.64
CA LEU A 477 13.04 -0.73 9.73
C LEU A 477 12.21 -1.91 9.18
N PRO A 478 12.14 -3.06 9.87
CA PRO A 478 11.10 -4.04 9.58
C PRO A 478 9.72 -3.47 9.91
N ILE A 479 8.72 -3.80 9.09
CA ILE A 479 7.32 -3.49 9.37
C ILE A 479 6.95 -4.01 10.78
N GLY A 480 6.17 -3.24 11.54
CA GLY A 480 5.86 -3.52 12.95
C GLY A 480 6.87 -2.91 13.93
N SER A 481 8.01 -2.41 13.45
CA SER A 481 9.04 -1.80 14.30
C SER A 481 9.03 -0.28 14.30
N GLY A 482 8.45 0.34 13.27
CA GLY A 482 8.37 1.79 13.15
C GLY A 482 7.22 2.36 13.96
N GLU A 483 7.42 3.52 14.59
CA GLU A 483 6.38 4.21 15.35
C GLU A 483 5.19 4.63 14.45
N LEU A 484 5.41 4.82 13.15
CA LEU A 484 4.41 5.31 12.19
C LEU A 484 3.68 4.18 11.46
N ASP A 485 4.08 2.92 11.63
CA ASP A 485 3.65 1.80 10.77
C ASP A 485 2.13 1.61 10.79
N VAL A 486 1.53 1.61 11.98
CA VAL A 486 0.08 1.45 12.15
C VAL A 486 -0.68 2.62 11.51
N GLN A 487 -0.21 3.86 11.72
CA GLN A 487 -0.85 5.06 11.16
C GLN A 487 -0.78 5.07 9.62
N LEU A 488 0.39 4.76 9.05
CA LEU A 488 0.59 4.73 7.61
C LEU A 488 -0.21 3.60 6.97
N LEU A 489 -0.28 2.42 7.59
CA LEU A 489 -1.10 1.30 7.10
C LEU A 489 -2.60 1.58 7.22
N LYS A 490 -3.06 2.29 8.26
CA LYS A 490 -4.45 2.80 8.32
C LYS A 490 -4.72 3.76 7.17
N THR A 491 -3.79 4.67 6.88
CA THR A 491 -3.90 5.60 5.75
C THR A 491 -4.00 4.86 4.41
N ILE A 492 -3.20 3.79 4.22
CA ILE A 492 -3.25 2.96 3.02
C ILE A 492 -4.58 2.20 2.92
N ARG A 493 -5.04 1.58 4.02
CA ARG A 493 -6.35 0.90 4.11
C ARG A 493 -7.50 1.83 3.72
N ASP A 494 -7.48 3.06 4.24
CA ASP A 494 -8.57 4.03 4.05
C ASP A 494 -8.48 4.74 2.69
N SER A 495 -7.37 4.59 1.97
CA SER A 495 -7.20 5.13 0.64
C SER A 495 -7.96 4.31 -0.41
N LYS A 496 -8.10 4.88 -1.61
CA LYS A 496 -8.66 4.18 -2.78
C LYS A 496 -7.65 3.27 -3.48
N TYR A 497 -6.42 3.17 -2.99
CA TYR A 497 -5.36 2.40 -3.64
C TYR A 497 -5.51 0.91 -3.33
N ASP A 498 -5.84 0.11 -4.34
CA ASP A 498 -5.98 -1.34 -4.26
C ASP A 498 -4.84 -2.13 -4.94
N GLY A 499 -3.81 -1.40 -5.41
CA GLY A 499 -2.72 -1.96 -6.19
C GLY A 499 -1.69 -2.79 -5.40
N PRO A 500 -0.66 -3.34 -6.08
CA PRO A 500 0.40 -4.16 -5.48
C PRO A 500 1.18 -3.45 -4.36
N ILE A 501 1.60 -4.23 -3.37
CA ILE A 501 2.42 -3.77 -2.24
C ILE A 501 3.78 -4.46 -2.26
N GLY A 502 4.85 -3.69 -2.38
CA GLY A 502 6.22 -4.21 -2.26
C GLY A 502 6.63 -4.35 -0.81
N ILE A 503 7.19 -5.49 -0.43
CA ILE A 503 7.83 -5.71 0.87
C ILE A 503 9.34 -5.78 0.63
N ILE A 504 10.09 -4.88 1.28
CA ILE A 504 11.49 -4.68 0.92
C ILE A 504 12.45 -5.57 1.70
N GLY A 505 13.44 -6.11 1.01
CA GLY A 505 14.59 -6.82 1.56
C GLY A 505 15.89 -5.99 1.57
N HIS A 506 15.80 -4.68 1.36
CA HIS A 506 16.93 -3.75 1.15
C HIS A 506 17.79 -3.53 2.42
N THR A 507 18.43 -4.58 2.91
CA THR A 507 19.44 -4.55 3.98
C THR A 507 20.59 -5.49 3.65
N GLN A 508 21.60 -5.60 4.52
CA GLN A 508 22.72 -6.55 4.34
C GLN A 508 22.51 -7.86 5.12
N ASP A 509 21.30 -8.08 5.64
CA ASP A 509 20.95 -9.27 6.41
C ASP A 509 20.64 -10.48 5.49
N ASP A 510 20.32 -11.63 6.09
CA ASP A 510 19.67 -12.70 5.34
C ASP A 510 18.29 -12.23 4.87
N VAL A 511 18.16 -12.03 3.56
CA VAL A 511 16.93 -11.49 2.96
C VAL A 511 15.69 -12.34 3.22
N GLU A 512 15.84 -13.67 3.36
CA GLU A 512 14.72 -14.56 3.73
C GLU A 512 14.16 -14.17 5.10
N GLN A 513 15.06 -13.92 6.05
CA GLN A 513 14.68 -13.54 7.40
C GLN A 513 14.15 -12.11 7.44
N ARG A 514 14.71 -11.18 6.65
CA ARG A 514 14.21 -9.80 6.58
C ARG A 514 12.80 -9.74 5.99
N LEU A 515 12.54 -10.49 4.92
CA LEU A 515 11.19 -10.61 4.37
C LEU A 515 10.23 -11.26 5.38
N GLN A 516 10.66 -12.32 6.07
CA GLN A 516 9.85 -12.94 7.11
C GLN A 516 9.53 -11.96 8.26
N ASP A 517 10.49 -11.17 8.71
CA ASP A 517 10.27 -10.15 9.74
C ASP A 517 9.23 -9.11 9.31
N ASN A 518 9.26 -8.68 8.04
CA ASN A 518 8.24 -7.78 7.49
C ASN A 518 6.86 -8.43 7.38
N LEU A 519 6.79 -9.72 6.99
CA LEU A 519 5.53 -10.46 6.91
C LEU A 519 4.92 -10.64 8.30
N ASP A 520 5.71 -11.09 9.27
CA ASP A 520 5.30 -11.26 10.67
C ASP A 520 4.81 -9.92 11.25
N GLY A 521 5.53 -8.83 10.98
CA GLY A 521 5.16 -7.49 11.38
C GLY A 521 3.88 -6.97 10.73
N LEU A 522 3.71 -7.18 9.42
CA LEU A 522 2.47 -6.82 8.72
C LEU A 522 1.29 -7.59 9.31
N HIS A 523 1.41 -8.91 9.45
CA HIS A 523 0.36 -9.77 10.02
C HIS A 523 0.03 -9.40 11.47
N TRP A 524 0.99 -8.91 12.24
CA TRP A 524 0.76 -8.36 13.58
C TRP A 524 -0.02 -7.04 13.58
N ILE A 525 0.15 -6.19 12.55
CA ILE A 525 -0.59 -4.92 12.42
C ILE A 525 -2.02 -5.12 11.89
N LEU A 526 -2.24 -6.08 10.98
CA LEU A 526 -3.51 -6.25 10.28
C LEU A 526 -4.77 -6.30 11.19
N PRO A 527 -4.78 -7.02 12.34
CA PRO A 527 -5.90 -6.99 13.28
C PRO A 527 -6.17 -5.60 13.89
N GLN A 528 -5.10 -4.83 14.14
CA GLN A 528 -5.20 -3.47 14.70
C GLN A 528 -5.87 -2.51 13.72
N LEU A 529 -5.74 -2.77 12.41
CA LEU A 529 -6.48 -2.07 11.36
C LEU A 529 -7.97 -2.40 11.36
N GLN A 530 -8.44 -3.33 12.19
CA GLN A 530 -9.84 -3.71 12.30
C GLN A 530 -10.42 -3.32 13.67
N GLY A 531 -9.65 -2.58 14.48
CA GLY A 531 -10.02 -2.20 15.85
C GLY A 531 -9.82 -3.32 16.86
N GLU A 532 -9.11 -4.40 16.50
CA GLU A 532 -8.81 -5.50 17.40
C GLU A 532 -7.53 -5.21 18.21
N THR A 533 -7.46 -5.75 19.42
CA THR A 533 -6.26 -5.66 20.27
C THR A 533 -5.13 -6.46 19.64
N PRO A 534 -3.91 -5.89 19.49
CA PRO A 534 -2.78 -6.66 18.97
C PRO A 534 -2.41 -7.82 19.88
N GLY A 535 -2.05 -8.95 19.26
CA GLY A 535 -1.38 -10.05 19.96
C GLY A 535 0.05 -9.69 20.37
N ALA A 536 0.78 -10.66 20.91
CA ALA A 536 2.19 -10.49 21.24
C ALA A 536 3.01 -10.05 20.01
N LYS A 537 3.87 -9.05 20.19
CA LYS A 537 4.71 -8.52 19.11
C LYS A 537 5.68 -9.61 18.61
N PRO A 538 5.85 -9.79 17.29
CA PRO A 538 6.73 -10.81 16.76
C PRO A 538 8.19 -10.55 17.16
N GLN A 539 8.91 -11.62 17.47
CA GLN A 539 10.35 -11.56 17.69
C GLN A 539 11.08 -11.52 16.35
N LEU A 540 11.71 -10.38 16.08
CA LEU A 540 12.39 -10.12 14.80
C LEU A 540 13.76 -10.81 14.76
N ARG A 541 14.12 -11.33 13.59
CA ARG A 541 15.32 -12.15 13.35
C ARG A 541 16.50 -11.30 12.89
N THR A 542 16.22 -10.29 12.08
CA THR A 542 17.19 -9.40 11.43
C THR A 542 17.27 -8.02 12.07
N TYR A 543 16.42 -7.77 13.06
CA TYR A 543 16.38 -6.51 13.77
C TYR A 543 16.21 -6.75 15.26
N LYS A 544 17.11 -6.19 16.06
CA LYS A 544 16.93 -6.16 17.52
C LYS A 544 16.38 -4.79 17.87
N SER A 545 15.08 -4.74 18.16
CA SER A 545 14.48 -3.54 18.74
C SER A 545 15.21 -3.25 20.02
N THR A 546 15.63 -2.02 20.14
CA THR A 546 16.49 -1.55 21.22
C THR A 546 15.66 -1.30 22.46
N GLU A 547 15.09 -2.35 23.05
CA GLU A 547 15.11 -2.41 24.51
C GLU A 547 16.60 -2.47 24.86
N ASN A 548 17.18 -1.35 25.30
CA ASN A 548 18.61 -1.07 25.43
C ASN A 548 19.41 -0.79 24.14
N ARG A 549 19.11 0.33 23.47
CA ARG A 549 20.20 1.23 23.03
C ARG A 549 20.04 2.52 23.83
N HIS A 550 20.63 2.52 25.03
CA HIS A 550 21.50 3.64 25.32
C HIS A 550 22.40 3.81 24.09
N SER A 551 22.44 5.02 23.54
CA SER A 551 23.39 5.50 22.53
C SER A 551 24.40 4.46 22.05
N SER A 552 24.46 4.17 20.74
CA SER A 552 25.77 3.77 20.22
C SER A 552 26.69 4.97 20.45
N THR A 553 27.49 4.91 21.52
CA THR A 553 28.50 5.92 21.88
C THR A 553 29.65 5.98 20.90
N ASP A 554 29.62 5.15 19.86
CA ASP A 554 30.73 4.96 18.93
C ASP A 554 30.39 5.58 17.59
N LEU A 555 31.02 6.73 17.33
CA LEU A 555 31.04 7.42 16.05
C LEU A 555 31.52 6.47 14.94
N ASN A 556 30.82 6.44 13.81
CA ASN A 556 31.31 5.70 12.65
C ASN A 556 32.53 6.41 12.02
N ALA A 557 33.24 5.73 11.11
CA ALA A 557 34.48 6.25 10.52
C ALA A 557 34.28 7.57 9.75
N GLU A 558 33.12 7.76 9.12
CA GLU A 558 32.79 8.97 8.37
C GLU A 558 32.46 10.14 9.31
N GLN A 559 31.70 9.89 10.38
CA GLN A 559 31.40 10.86 11.43
C GLN A 559 32.68 11.30 12.17
N THR A 560 33.57 10.34 12.47
CA THR A 560 34.87 10.62 13.08
C THR A 560 35.72 11.52 12.17
N LYS A 561 35.74 11.23 10.87
CA LYS A 561 36.43 12.07 9.87
C LYS A 561 35.81 13.46 9.77
N ARG A 562 34.47 13.56 9.77
CA ARG A 562 33.75 14.85 9.71
C ARG A 562 34.01 15.70 10.94
N ILE A 563 34.04 15.10 12.14
CA ILE A 563 34.38 15.80 13.38
C ILE A 563 35.80 16.37 13.27
N ALA A 564 36.78 15.58 12.84
CA ALA A 564 38.15 16.06 12.67
C ALA A 564 38.22 17.26 11.71
N GLN A 565 37.55 17.17 10.55
CA GLN A 565 37.48 18.27 9.58
C GLN A 565 36.88 19.56 10.16
N LEU A 566 35.83 19.44 10.99
CA LEU A 566 35.20 20.60 11.61
C LEU A 566 36.04 21.22 12.72
N ILE A 567 36.81 20.40 13.45
CA ILE A 567 37.77 20.90 14.44
C ILE A 567 38.86 21.71 13.74
N ASP A 568 39.40 21.18 12.64
CA ASP A 568 40.43 21.86 11.84
C ASP A 568 39.88 23.16 11.23
N ALA A 569 38.71 23.10 10.59
CA ALA A 569 38.06 24.26 9.97
C ALA A 569 37.69 25.35 10.98
N ALA A 570 37.15 24.99 12.15
CA ALA A 570 36.91 25.94 13.24
C ALA A 570 38.22 26.54 13.77
N GLY A 571 39.30 25.76 13.80
CA GLY A 571 40.64 26.22 14.16
C GLY A 571 41.18 27.30 13.22
N GLU A 572 41.11 27.04 11.91
CA GLU A 572 41.68 27.85 10.83
C GLU A 572 40.80 29.05 10.44
N ASN A 573 39.49 28.84 10.32
CA ASN A 573 38.54 29.80 9.74
C ASN A 573 37.58 30.40 10.78
N GLY A 574 37.52 29.83 11.98
CA GLY A 574 36.60 30.25 13.03
C GLY A 574 36.95 31.59 13.69
N ASN A 575 35.93 32.37 14.04
CA ASN A 575 36.07 33.62 14.79
C ASN A 575 35.14 33.59 16.02
N ALA A 576 35.72 33.62 17.23
CA ALA A 576 34.96 33.50 18.48
C ALA A 576 33.91 34.61 18.69
N HIS A 577 34.19 35.86 18.27
CA HIS A 577 33.23 36.96 18.39
C HIS A 577 32.00 36.75 17.49
N ARG A 578 32.22 36.28 16.26
CA ARG A 578 31.11 35.91 15.36
C ARG A 578 30.37 34.67 15.84
N GLY A 579 31.09 33.73 16.47
CA GLY A 579 30.51 32.56 17.10
C GLY A 579 29.58 32.90 18.26
N LEU A 580 29.94 33.89 19.08
CA LEU A 580 29.07 34.43 20.13
C LEU A 580 27.77 35.01 19.56
N VAL A 581 27.83 35.73 18.44
CA VAL A 581 26.63 36.23 17.73
C VAL A 581 25.78 35.07 17.22
N ALA A 582 26.41 34.03 16.65
CA ALA A 582 25.71 32.82 16.21
C ALA A 582 25.07 32.06 17.37
N PHE A 583 25.70 32.03 18.55
CA PHE A 583 25.17 31.42 19.78
C PHE A 583 23.98 32.18 20.36
N ALA A 584 24.02 33.51 20.31
CA ALA A 584 22.95 34.39 20.79
C ALA A 584 21.82 34.61 19.77
N SER A 585 21.95 34.08 18.55
CA SER A 585 20.96 34.23 17.50
C SER A 585 19.65 33.53 17.84
N ALA A 586 18.52 34.18 17.58
CA ALA A 586 17.20 33.56 17.67
C ALA A 586 17.03 32.37 16.70
N LYS A 587 17.84 32.29 15.64
CA LYS A 587 17.82 31.21 14.64
C LYS A 587 18.31 29.86 15.20
N THR A 588 19.28 29.89 16.12
CA THR A 588 19.92 28.72 16.73
C THR A 588 19.46 28.50 18.17
N ALA A 589 18.98 29.56 18.84
CA ALA A 589 18.38 29.56 20.17
C ALA A 589 19.24 28.93 21.29
N CYS A 590 20.56 28.81 21.11
CA CYS A 590 21.45 28.18 22.09
C CYS A 590 21.41 28.91 23.44
N LEU A 591 21.41 30.24 23.42
CA LEU A 591 21.34 31.09 24.62
C LEU A 591 20.04 30.93 25.41
N SER A 592 18.91 30.58 24.75
CA SER A 592 17.64 30.35 25.44
C SER A 592 17.65 29.11 26.32
N CYS A 593 18.51 28.14 26.00
CA CYS A 593 18.60 26.87 26.73
C CYS A 593 19.84 26.77 27.62
N HIS A 594 20.96 27.39 27.24
CA HIS A 594 22.25 27.23 27.89
C HIS A 594 22.78 28.52 28.49
N GLN A 595 23.32 28.42 29.71
CA GLN A 595 23.88 29.53 30.45
C GLN A 595 25.38 29.71 30.19
N ILE A 596 25.81 30.97 30.02
CA ILE A 596 27.22 31.40 29.99
C ILE A 596 27.39 32.58 30.96
N GLY A 597 28.18 32.39 32.01
CA GLY A 597 28.26 33.36 33.11
C GLY A 597 26.87 33.53 33.76
N GLU A 598 26.37 34.77 33.78
CA GLU A 598 25.04 35.09 34.30
C GLU A 598 23.94 35.17 33.21
N HIS A 599 24.30 34.92 31.93
CA HIS A 599 23.39 35.10 30.80
C HIS A 599 22.92 33.75 30.22
N GLY A 600 21.63 33.64 29.87
CA GLY A 600 21.05 32.49 29.18
C GLY A 600 20.08 31.67 30.03
N GLY A 601 19.64 30.52 29.50
CA GLY A 601 18.69 29.62 30.17
C GLY A 601 19.33 28.47 30.93
N THR A 602 18.52 27.78 31.74
CA THR A 602 18.93 26.64 32.56
C THR A 602 18.28 25.32 32.13
N ILE A 603 17.76 25.27 30.90
CA ILE A 603 17.14 24.06 30.33
C ILE A 603 18.22 23.01 30.09
N GLY A 604 19.31 23.41 29.42
CA GLY A 604 20.49 22.59 29.18
C GLY A 604 21.62 22.87 30.18
N PRO A 605 22.71 22.10 30.12
CA PRO A 605 23.87 22.30 30.99
C PRO A 605 24.52 23.68 30.79
N PRO A 606 25.10 24.27 31.85
CA PRO A 606 25.87 25.50 31.73
C PRO A 606 27.13 25.28 30.87
N LEU A 607 27.45 26.24 30.02
CA LEU A 607 28.53 26.13 29.03
C LEU A 607 29.74 27.03 29.33
N THR A 608 29.71 27.80 30.43
CA THR A 608 30.74 28.79 30.80
C THR A 608 32.19 28.29 30.66
N SER A 609 32.42 27.01 30.96
CA SER A 609 33.74 26.37 30.94
C SER A 609 33.85 25.19 29.97
N ILE A 610 32.90 25.03 29.03
CA ILE A 610 32.74 23.81 28.23
C ILE A 610 33.99 23.47 27.39
N GLY A 611 34.68 24.48 26.85
CA GLY A 611 35.89 24.31 26.04
C GLY A 611 37.09 23.79 26.84
N LYS A 612 37.11 24.04 28.15
CA LYS A 612 38.08 23.47 29.09
C LYS A 612 37.66 22.08 29.57
N ASP A 613 36.36 21.89 29.82
CA ASP A 613 35.84 20.71 30.52
C ASP A 613 35.59 19.51 29.60
N ARG A 614 35.44 19.71 28.29
CA ARG A 614 35.20 18.65 27.29
C ARG A 614 36.15 18.73 26.11
N LYS A 615 36.43 17.58 25.49
CA LYS A 615 37.25 17.55 24.26
C LYS A 615 36.47 18.22 23.14
N HIS A 616 37.16 18.92 22.23
CA HIS A 616 36.53 19.54 21.06
C HIS A 616 35.67 18.56 20.26
N ALA A 617 36.11 17.30 20.11
CA ALA A 617 35.34 16.26 19.44
C ALA A 617 33.98 15.98 20.13
N ASP A 618 33.95 15.93 21.47
CA ASP A 618 32.70 15.72 22.22
C ASP A 618 31.75 16.91 22.08
N ILE A 619 32.30 18.14 21.98
CA ILE A 619 31.52 19.37 21.76
C ILE A 619 30.92 19.37 20.36
N VAL A 620 31.72 19.07 19.33
CA VAL A 620 31.23 18.98 17.94
C VAL A 620 30.15 17.90 17.81
N GLU A 621 30.38 16.73 18.42
CA GLU A 621 29.40 15.65 18.44
C GLU A 621 28.09 16.09 19.10
N SER A 622 28.16 16.77 20.25
CA SER A 622 26.95 17.23 20.96
C SER A 622 26.18 18.32 20.18
N VAL A 623 26.86 19.13 19.37
CA VAL A 623 26.23 20.15 18.51
C VAL A 623 25.56 19.52 17.28
N LEU A 624 26.20 18.54 16.64
CA LEU A 624 25.65 17.89 15.44
C LEU A 624 24.60 16.83 15.78
N TRP A 625 24.84 16.07 16.85
CA TRP A 625 24.11 14.88 17.23
C TRP A 625 23.85 14.86 18.75
N PRO A 626 23.00 15.76 19.24
CA PRO A 626 22.81 15.97 20.68
C PRO A 626 22.25 14.73 21.42
N GLN A 627 21.63 13.79 20.70
CA GLN A 627 21.12 12.53 21.25
C GLN A 627 22.19 11.44 21.45
N HIS A 628 23.40 11.60 20.90
CA HIS A 628 24.44 10.56 20.99
C HIS A 628 25.01 10.40 22.41
N ARG A 629 25.18 11.50 23.15
CA ARG A 629 25.71 11.45 24.51
C ARG A 629 25.04 12.52 25.35
N VAL A 630 24.00 12.10 26.06
CA VAL A 630 23.25 12.96 26.98
C VAL A 630 23.76 12.73 28.40
N ASP A 631 24.06 13.82 29.11
CA ASP A 631 24.36 13.75 30.53
C ASP A 631 23.12 13.23 31.27
N PRO A 632 23.22 12.21 32.16
CA PRO A 632 22.08 11.66 32.88
C PRO A 632 21.19 12.71 33.57
N ALA A 633 21.76 13.83 34.04
CA ALA A 633 21.00 14.92 34.67
C ALA A 633 20.09 15.69 33.68
N TYR A 634 20.29 15.51 32.38
CA TYR A 634 19.56 16.17 31.29
C TYR A 634 18.89 15.16 30.34
N VAL A 635 18.74 13.91 30.78
CA VAL A 635 17.90 12.92 30.09
C VAL A 635 16.43 13.24 30.40
N ALA A 636 15.74 13.72 29.37
CA ALA A 636 14.35 14.11 29.41
C ALA A 636 13.41 12.91 29.37
N GLN A 637 12.38 12.99 30.21
CA GLN A 637 11.29 12.04 30.33
C GLN A 637 10.03 12.68 29.74
N MET A 638 9.21 11.88 29.06
CA MET A 638 7.88 12.24 28.58
C MET A 638 6.85 11.41 29.32
N VAL A 639 5.82 12.07 29.84
CA VAL A 639 4.69 11.46 30.56
C VAL A 639 3.40 11.88 29.88
N ILE A 640 2.54 10.92 29.60
CA ILE A 640 1.14 11.14 29.22
C ILE A 640 0.29 10.78 30.43
N ASP A 641 -0.46 11.74 30.97
CA ASP A 641 -1.38 11.48 32.07
C ASP A 641 -2.72 10.91 31.60
N ASP A 642 -3.54 10.41 32.53
CA ASP A 642 -4.89 9.86 32.31
C ASP A 642 -5.89 10.83 31.67
N SER A 643 -5.54 12.12 31.59
CA SER A 643 -6.30 13.14 30.86
C SER A 643 -5.85 13.29 29.41
N GLY A 644 -4.83 12.53 28.98
CA GLY A 644 -4.21 12.59 27.68
C GLY A 644 -3.24 13.77 27.50
N LYS A 645 -2.85 14.46 28.58
CA LYS A 645 -1.95 15.61 28.51
C LYS A 645 -0.49 15.16 28.59
N THR A 646 0.33 15.68 27.67
CA THR A 646 1.77 15.39 27.64
C THR A 646 2.56 16.38 28.49
N HIS A 647 3.43 15.85 29.34
CA HIS A 647 4.39 16.58 30.16
C HIS A 647 5.81 16.15 29.81
N ARG A 648 6.77 17.07 29.90
CA ARG A 648 8.19 16.79 29.65
C ARG A 648 9.03 17.36 30.79
N GLY A 649 9.99 16.60 31.26
CA GLY A 649 10.89 17.09 32.31
C GLY A 649 12.05 16.15 32.63
N TYR A 650 12.92 16.59 33.53
CA TYR A 650 14.11 15.83 33.92
C TYR A 650 13.83 15.03 35.18
N LEU A 651 14.26 13.77 35.22
CA LEU A 651 13.99 12.90 36.36
C LEU A 651 14.65 13.43 37.63
N VAL A 652 13.86 13.73 38.66
CA VAL A 652 14.34 14.08 40.01
C VAL A 652 14.32 12.84 40.91
N ARG A 653 13.19 12.12 40.90
CA ARG A 653 13.02 10.88 41.68
C ARG A 653 11.85 10.07 41.13
N GLN A 654 11.99 8.74 41.18
CA GLN A 654 10.93 7.78 40.86
C GLN A 654 10.87 6.71 41.96
N ASN A 655 9.66 6.35 42.38
CA ASN A 655 9.39 5.17 43.20
C ASN A 655 8.07 4.52 42.76
N ASP A 656 7.66 3.45 43.44
CA ASP A 656 6.45 2.67 43.11
C ASP A 656 5.12 3.46 43.23
N ARG A 657 5.14 4.68 43.78
CA ARG A 657 3.93 5.50 43.98
C ARG A 657 3.93 6.78 43.16
N GLU A 658 5.10 7.37 42.91
CA GLU A 658 5.21 8.67 42.26
C GLU A 658 6.42 8.79 41.33
N LEU A 659 6.25 9.62 40.30
CA LEU A 659 7.29 10.09 39.39
C LEU A 659 7.39 11.61 39.53
N VAL A 660 8.59 12.12 39.86
CA VAL A 660 8.86 13.55 40.04
C VAL A 660 9.82 14.02 38.96
N LEU A 661 9.38 14.96 38.14
CA LEU A 661 10.16 15.59 37.08
C LEU A 661 10.41 17.06 37.39
N ARG A 662 11.60 17.58 37.10
CA ARG A 662 11.87 19.04 37.10
C ARG A 662 11.35 19.63 35.79
N ASP A 663 10.56 20.69 35.88
CA ASP A 663 10.01 21.38 34.71
C ASP A 663 11.13 22.20 34.01
N PRO A 664 11.43 21.94 32.73
CA PRO A 664 12.43 22.70 31.99
C PRO A 664 12.03 24.18 31.79
N ALA A 665 10.74 24.49 31.74
CA ALA A 665 10.26 25.87 31.57
C ALA A 665 10.30 26.68 32.87
N GLN A 666 10.33 26.02 34.03
CA GLN A 666 10.35 26.63 35.36
C GLN A 666 11.34 25.88 36.26
N PRO A 667 12.60 26.36 36.35
CA PRO A 667 13.69 25.60 36.96
C PRO A 667 13.48 25.23 38.43
N ASP A 668 12.71 26.05 39.15
CA ASP A 668 12.36 25.87 40.57
C ASP A 668 11.07 25.05 40.78
N SER A 669 10.43 24.60 39.70
CA SER A 669 9.17 23.84 39.74
C SER A 669 9.38 22.36 39.46
N VAL A 670 8.61 21.53 40.16
CA VAL A 670 8.56 20.08 39.95
C VAL A 670 7.15 19.64 39.59
N LEU A 671 7.07 18.72 38.63
CA LEU A 671 5.86 18.02 38.22
C LEU A 671 5.84 16.66 38.91
N THR A 672 4.83 16.42 39.75
CA THR A 672 4.65 15.15 40.46
C THR A 672 3.46 14.40 39.89
N PHE A 673 3.70 13.18 39.43
CA PHE A 673 2.69 12.27 38.90
C PHE A 673 2.54 11.08 39.84
N SER A 674 1.31 10.69 40.15
CA SER A 674 1.05 9.37 40.75
C SER A 674 1.21 8.32 39.66
N GLN A 675 1.88 7.20 39.95
CA GLN A 675 2.09 6.12 38.98
C GLN A 675 0.76 5.57 38.42
N ASP A 676 -0.32 5.61 39.21
CA ASP A 676 -1.65 5.13 38.79
C ASP A 676 -2.35 6.06 37.78
N ASN A 677 -1.87 7.30 37.61
CA ASN A 677 -2.45 8.31 36.72
C ASN A 677 -1.56 8.55 35.48
N ILE A 678 -0.63 7.64 35.19
CA ILE A 678 0.25 7.69 34.04
C ILE A 678 -0.26 6.68 33.00
N ASP A 679 -0.72 7.18 31.87
CA ASP A 679 -1.13 6.35 30.73
C ASP A 679 0.10 5.84 29.95
N ASP A 680 1.14 6.66 29.82
CA ASP A 680 2.40 6.30 29.16
C ASP A 680 3.59 7.09 29.73
N HIS A 681 4.75 6.44 29.84
CA HIS A 681 6.00 7.03 30.32
C HIS A 681 7.20 6.48 29.55
N GLN A 682 7.96 7.38 28.93
CA GLN A 682 9.16 7.02 28.19
C GLN A 682 10.29 8.04 28.34
N GLU A 683 11.51 7.55 28.22
CA GLU A 683 12.70 8.39 28.03
C GLU A 683 12.77 8.89 26.58
N ILE A 684 12.96 10.19 26.39
CA ILE A 684 13.01 10.84 25.07
C ILE A 684 14.40 11.42 24.73
N GLY A 685 15.42 11.08 25.52
CA GLY A 685 16.80 11.53 25.32
C GLY A 685 16.99 12.98 25.75
N THR A 686 17.40 13.89 24.88
CA THR A 686 17.61 15.31 25.22
C THR A 686 16.52 16.25 24.70
N LEU A 687 16.27 17.37 25.40
CA LEU A 687 15.44 18.48 24.92
C LEU A 687 16.15 19.38 23.90
N MET A 688 17.46 19.19 23.70
CA MET A 688 18.20 19.90 22.66
C MET A 688 17.69 19.45 21.28
N PRO A 689 17.20 20.38 20.43
CA PRO A 689 16.64 20.02 19.13
C PRO A 689 17.65 19.26 18.26
N ALA A 690 17.19 18.22 17.59
CA ALA A 690 17.97 17.57 16.54
C ALA A 690 18.28 18.57 15.42
N ASN A 691 19.46 18.45 14.81
CA ASN A 691 19.87 19.26 13.66
C ASN A 691 19.90 20.78 13.93
N VAL A 692 20.23 21.22 15.14
CA VAL A 692 20.38 22.65 15.48
C VAL A 692 21.40 23.37 14.56
N ALA A 693 22.42 22.65 14.08
CA ALA A 693 23.43 23.15 13.15
C ALA A 693 22.95 23.19 11.68
N GLY A 694 21.87 22.50 11.31
CA GLY A 694 21.43 22.36 9.92
C GLY A 694 20.94 23.65 9.27
N GLY A 695 20.59 24.66 10.07
CA GLY A 695 20.26 25.99 9.59
C GLY A 695 21.48 26.90 9.37
N MET A 696 22.68 26.49 9.79
CA MET A 696 23.89 27.30 9.75
C MET A 696 24.64 27.09 8.42
N THR A 697 25.26 28.15 7.91
CA THR A 697 26.30 28.00 6.89
C THR A 697 27.55 27.37 7.50
N ASP A 698 28.40 26.74 6.67
CA ASP A 698 29.67 26.15 7.16
C ASP A 698 30.52 27.19 7.93
N ALA A 699 30.55 28.44 7.44
CA ALA A 699 31.27 29.53 8.12
C ALA A 699 30.66 29.90 9.48
N GLU A 700 29.33 29.93 9.59
CA GLU A 700 28.64 30.17 10.88
C GLU A 700 28.91 29.04 11.87
N LEU A 701 28.93 27.79 11.41
CA LEU A 701 29.24 26.62 12.23
C LEU A 701 30.69 26.66 12.72
N ASP A 702 31.66 26.96 11.84
CA ASP A 702 33.07 27.13 12.20
C ASP A 702 33.26 28.22 13.27
N HIS A 703 32.56 29.35 13.11
CA HIS A 703 32.56 30.44 14.09
C HIS A 703 31.97 30.01 15.44
N LEU A 704 30.82 29.32 15.44
CA LEU A 704 30.18 28.81 16.66
C LEU A 704 31.09 27.83 17.40
N LEU A 705 31.66 26.86 16.69
CA LEU A 705 32.55 25.86 17.27
C LEU A 705 33.81 26.51 17.86
N LYS A 706 34.42 27.48 17.16
CA LYS A 706 35.55 28.25 17.68
C LYS A 706 35.22 28.99 18.97
N PHE A 707 34.02 29.56 19.06
CA PHE A 707 33.55 30.19 20.28
C PHE A 707 33.41 29.18 21.43
N LEU A 708 32.72 28.06 21.21
CA LEU A 708 32.54 27.02 22.22
C LEU A 708 33.86 26.42 22.72
N PHE A 709 34.83 26.21 21.82
CA PHE A 709 36.18 25.74 22.16
C PHE A 709 36.96 26.76 23.02
N SER A 710 36.66 28.06 22.90
CA SER A 710 37.34 29.11 23.65
C SER A 710 36.84 29.27 25.09
N LEU A 711 35.63 28.81 25.41
CA LEU A 711 34.99 29.01 26.72
C LEU A 711 35.76 28.30 27.85
N GLY A 712 36.10 29.04 28.91
CA GLY A 712 36.89 28.53 30.04
C GLY A 712 38.39 28.42 29.80
N THR A 713 38.90 28.89 28.64
CA THR A 713 40.33 28.84 28.27
C THR A 713 40.97 30.24 28.31
N GLU A 714 42.30 30.31 28.20
CA GLU A 714 43.04 31.59 28.10
C GLU A 714 42.66 32.44 26.87
N ASN A 715 42.07 31.81 25.85
CA ASN A 715 41.61 32.45 24.62
C ASN A 715 40.12 32.86 24.66
N GLN A 716 39.48 32.79 25.82
CA GLN A 716 38.08 33.20 25.98
C GLN A 716 37.93 34.70 25.73
N ILE A 717 36.80 35.09 25.13
CA ILE A 717 36.41 36.50 25.04
C ILE A 717 36.33 37.08 26.46
N ALA A 718 36.96 38.24 26.68
CA ALA A 718 36.93 38.91 27.98
C ALA A 718 35.48 39.08 28.48
N SER A 719 35.22 38.73 29.75
CA SER A 719 33.87 38.70 30.33
C SER A 719 33.08 40.01 30.10
N SER A 720 33.74 41.17 30.23
CA SER A 720 33.14 42.48 29.98
C SER A 720 32.66 42.68 28.54
N VAL A 721 33.40 42.14 27.55
CA VAL A 721 33.04 42.19 26.13
C VAL A 721 31.92 41.20 25.83
N MET A 722 31.94 40.02 26.45
CA MET A 722 30.90 39.00 26.28
C MET A 722 29.56 39.47 26.86
N SER A 723 29.55 40.04 28.07
CA SER A 723 28.34 40.62 28.67
C SER A 723 27.77 41.76 27.83
N SER A 724 28.62 42.69 27.37
CA SER A 724 28.15 43.79 26.51
C SER A 724 27.55 43.32 25.18
N LEU A 725 28.16 42.30 24.54
CA LEU A 725 27.64 41.72 23.30
C LEU A 725 26.36 40.91 23.51
N LEU A 726 26.25 40.18 24.62
CA LEU A 726 25.06 39.41 24.98
C LEU A 726 23.89 40.31 25.38
N GLU A 727 24.14 41.38 26.14
CA GLU A 727 23.14 42.41 26.44
C GLU A 727 22.62 43.08 25.15
N HIS A 728 23.52 43.42 24.23
CA HIS A 728 23.14 43.97 22.93
C HIS A 728 22.33 42.97 22.09
N ALA A 729 22.77 41.70 22.02
CA ALA A 729 22.07 40.66 21.28
C ALA A 729 20.68 40.36 21.87
N GLN A 730 20.54 40.30 23.20
CA GLN A 730 19.28 40.10 23.91
C GLN A 730 18.32 41.29 23.74
N ALA A 731 18.82 42.53 23.74
CA ALA A 731 18.02 43.73 23.49
C ALA A 731 17.46 43.80 22.05
N HIS A 732 18.10 43.11 21.10
CA HIS A 732 17.69 43.05 19.68
C HIS A 732 16.94 41.77 19.30
N VAL A 733 16.46 40.97 20.26
CA VAL A 733 15.59 39.80 20.01
C VAL A 733 14.16 40.21 19.64
N HIS A 734 13.74 41.44 19.95
CA HIS A 734 12.49 41.98 19.44
C HIS A 734 12.64 42.30 17.96
N GLY A 735 11.70 41.80 17.14
CA GLY A 735 11.69 41.96 15.68
C GLY A 735 11.84 43.41 15.20
N PRO A 736 12.02 43.62 13.88
CA PRO A 736 12.33 44.93 13.32
C PRO A 736 11.34 45.98 13.85
N ALA A 737 11.86 46.98 14.56
CA ALA A 737 11.05 48.10 15.01
C ALA A 737 10.56 48.87 13.78
N GLU A 738 9.25 49.00 13.63
CA GLU A 738 8.70 49.92 12.64
C GLU A 738 9.05 51.34 13.06
N PHE A 739 9.91 51.98 12.27
CA PHE A 739 10.14 53.42 12.33
C PHE A 739 9.52 54.05 11.08
N PRO A 740 8.91 55.24 11.21
CA PRO A 740 8.42 55.96 10.05
C PRO A 740 9.60 56.30 9.13
N LEU A 741 9.59 55.75 7.91
CA LEU A 741 10.49 56.12 6.83
C LEU A 741 10.13 57.53 6.35
N ASP A 742 10.69 58.55 7.00
CA ASP A 742 10.67 59.90 6.45
C ASP A 742 11.61 59.93 5.24
N ARG A 743 11.06 60.26 4.06
CA ARG A 743 11.82 60.34 2.80
C ARG A 743 12.71 61.59 2.74
N LYS A 744 12.69 62.42 3.78
CA LYS A 744 13.53 63.60 3.92
C LYS A 744 14.98 63.21 4.23
N PRO A 745 15.98 63.81 3.54
CA PRO A 745 17.39 63.64 3.90
C PRO A 745 17.65 64.07 5.34
N LEU A 746 18.56 63.38 6.02
CA LEU A 746 18.94 63.67 7.41
C LEU A 746 19.45 65.12 7.62
N GLN A 747 19.99 65.75 6.56
CA GLN A 747 20.43 67.15 6.54
C GLN A 747 19.86 67.87 5.30
N PRO A 748 18.60 68.35 5.38
CA PRO A 748 17.87 68.93 4.24
C PRO A 748 18.57 70.12 3.59
N GLU A 749 19.27 70.90 4.40
CA GLU A 749 20.09 72.05 4.01
C GLU A 749 21.19 71.69 3.00
N HIS A 750 21.69 70.45 3.02
CA HIS A 750 22.68 69.97 2.05
C HIS A 750 22.07 69.42 0.76
N TRP A 751 20.75 69.25 0.72
CA TRP A 751 20.03 68.61 -0.39
C TRP A 751 18.80 69.43 -0.82
N PRO A 752 18.95 70.72 -1.17
CA PRO A 752 17.83 71.66 -1.36
C PRO A 752 16.80 71.23 -2.42
N ASN A 753 17.17 70.30 -3.31
CA ASN A 753 16.31 69.78 -4.37
C ASN A 753 15.57 68.48 -4.01
N TRP A 754 15.63 68.00 -2.76
CA TRP A 754 15.06 66.69 -2.37
C TRP A 754 13.54 66.57 -2.57
N ASN A 755 12.83 67.70 -2.65
CA ASN A 755 11.39 67.78 -2.95
C ASN A 755 11.05 68.05 -4.43
N HIS A 756 12.04 68.19 -5.32
CA HIS A 756 11.76 68.42 -6.74
C HIS A 756 11.35 67.12 -7.46
N GLN A 757 10.24 67.15 -8.20
CA GLN A 757 9.80 66.04 -9.05
C GLN A 757 10.87 65.69 -10.09
N VAL A 758 11.48 64.51 -9.95
CA VAL A 758 12.39 63.96 -10.96
C VAL A 758 11.56 63.31 -12.06
N ASN A 759 11.37 64.02 -13.17
CA ASN A 759 10.83 63.40 -14.38
C ASN A 759 11.81 62.34 -14.90
N ARG A 760 11.29 61.14 -15.20
CA ARG A 760 11.93 59.90 -15.67
C ARG A 760 13.00 60.06 -16.77
N ASN A 761 13.10 61.21 -17.43
CA ASN A 761 14.00 61.47 -18.55
C ASN A 761 15.38 62.04 -18.15
N ARG A 762 15.72 62.14 -16.86
CA ARG A 762 17.03 62.70 -16.42
C ARG A 762 18.12 61.67 -16.08
N ILE A 763 17.82 60.37 -15.99
CA ILE A 763 18.85 59.36 -15.65
C ILE A 763 19.85 59.15 -16.80
N TYR A 764 19.46 59.39 -18.05
CA TYR A 764 20.37 59.20 -19.20
C TYR A 764 21.30 60.38 -19.50
N ASP A 765 21.09 61.54 -18.87
CA ASP A 765 21.82 62.77 -19.22
C ASP A 765 22.97 63.08 -18.24
N PHE A 766 22.92 62.55 -17.01
CA PHE A 766 23.95 62.81 -16.00
C PHE A 766 25.27 62.11 -16.36
N TYR A 767 25.23 60.80 -16.63
CA TYR A 767 26.43 60.04 -16.97
C TYR A 767 27.05 60.46 -18.31
N ALA A 768 26.22 60.83 -19.30
CA ALA A 768 26.71 61.31 -20.59
C ALA A 768 27.43 62.66 -20.48
N LYS A 769 26.86 63.63 -19.74
CA LYS A 769 27.49 64.94 -19.52
C LYS A 769 28.74 64.85 -18.64
N GLN A 770 28.75 63.95 -17.67
CA GLN A 770 29.92 63.69 -16.83
C GLN A 770 31.05 63.03 -17.65
N ALA A 771 30.73 62.09 -18.53
CA ALA A 771 31.70 61.50 -19.45
C ALA A 771 32.26 62.52 -20.45
N ASP A 772 31.42 63.38 -21.04
CA ASP A 772 31.88 64.45 -21.95
C ASP A 772 32.67 65.55 -21.23
N TYR A 773 32.40 65.81 -19.95
CA TYR A 773 33.20 66.71 -19.12
C TYR A 773 34.62 66.17 -18.91
N PHE A 774 34.77 64.90 -18.54
CA PHE A 774 36.09 64.27 -18.37
C PHE A 774 36.83 64.04 -19.70
N ARG A 775 36.11 63.81 -20.80
CA ARG A 775 36.72 63.61 -22.13
C ARG A 775 37.34 64.89 -22.71
N LYS A 776 36.95 66.06 -22.20
CA LYS A 776 37.48 67.38 -22.62
C LYS A 776 38.64 67.88 -21.74
N GLN A 777 38.97 67.18 -20.67
CA GLN A 777 40.13 67.53 -19.86
C GLN A 777 41.40 66.95 -20.51
N SER A 778 42.40 67.79 -20.74
CA SER A 778 43.71 67.36 -21.23
C SER A 778 44.35 66.43 -20.19
N GLN A 779 44.68 65.21 -20.60
CA GLN A 779 45.44 64.28 -19.78
C GLN A 779 46.80 64.91 -19.45
N VAL A 780 47.03 65.18 -18.17
CA VAL A 780 48.33 65.59 -17.63
C VAL A 780 49.19 64.36 -17.44
#